data_AF-A0A1F7UN76-F1
#
_entry.id   AF-A0A1F7UN76-F1
#
_cell.length_a   1.000
_cell.length_b   1.000
_cell.length_c   1.000
_cell.angle_alpha   90.00
_cell.angle_beta   90.00
_cell.angle_gamma   90.00
#
_symmetry.space_group_name_H-M   'P 1'
#
loop_
_entity.id
_entity.type
_entity.pdbx_description
1 polymer ?
#
loop_
_entity_poly.entity_id
_entity_poly.type
_entity_poly.pdbx_seq_one_letter_code
_entity_poly.pdbx_strand_id
1 'polypeptide(L)'
;MLIVICTACSSNKVGQTVEPIHEGPIKGVAACNVTTVRYPTTIEEFSKLYEKRGFYTDGNHLGDDNALPEGTAIHPVACGTIKVYRSAQGYGRLVVVIEHTLPRPIQVANGLGEPVEITTFLSIYGHLQKGSLAWKTGDTVTPDDIVGYVDADATNGDGGVHLHLGIRLQSESDAQATDVSWFRGYDDPYVSQRKWFADPAVFLDTLMKAGLVVRWHPEGTVIERELDRSHWMVGPGDALLALSSPIETQDRLLGRAIPVSESEFGCMWESGGVYASELAGHKLVKFEDESTVYEYDGLHPGARRWSFVNEPAFRSWAWKDTEIQVWSPLLRSYFMSSTTDQGFRRLRDGTLVKAKGQSEVAVVAGGVRLPIYDWSTFLSLGYKAENIVEVEESVLDASAGPRGATITPDLVSLCRHPETCLVDCPDQGPGGGGVGEEDAGQVADDAVAPETDAGSVTGGAGGSPSVPDAASGSGGTSAKPPTCTPGATKACACVGQGLVGSQVCAMDGLSYGPCVCPDPWNGELDSGNGGSPSDAGHQFDAGSSGAGGSGGTSNVPPPDAGSPQSTSLHVAYVSPVSGSLRIEGWTKLQDGTNISWHIVTECADVNPSDNLLECDLPVPSGSQRFEFQVYLPNGKYWGDHACDSGGCGQPLGQLTLTKGGSPVSWTFTPNNAGAPYYNGLVSPVP
;
A
#
# COMPACT_ATOMS: atom_id res chain seq x y z
N MET A 1 -41.49 -70.33 23.00
CA MET A 1 -40.30 -69.74 22.36
C MET A 1 -39.71 -68.79 23.38
N LEU A 2 -38.64 -69.22 24.04
CA LEU A 2 -38.23 -68.78 25.38
C LEU A 2 -37.25 -67.59 25.27
N ILE A 3 -37.55 -66.51 25.97
CA ILE A 3 -36.68 -65.35 26.17
C ILE A 3 -35.62 -65.73 27.21
N VAL A 4 -34.34 -65.64 26.86
CA VAL A 4 -33.22 -65.80 27.79
C VAL A 4 -32.59 -64.43 28.02
N ILE A 5 -32.79 -63.93 29.24
CA ILE A 5 -32.11 -62.77 29.82
C ILE A 5 -30.81 -63.28 30.45
N CYS A 6 -29.66 -62.78 30.02
CA CYS A 6 -28.39 -62.99 30.70
C CYS A 6 -27.94 -61.70 31.38
N THR A 7 -28.10 -61.66 32.70
CA THR A 7 -27.40 -60.80 33.64
C THR A 7 -26.09 -61.48 34.05
N ALA A 8 -24.95 -60.79 33.91
CA ALA A 8 -23.72 -61.16 34.58
C ALA A 8 -22.96 -59.91 35.05
N CYS A 9 -22.62 -59.91 36.34
CA CYS A 9 -21.90 -58.86 37.05
C CYS A 9 -20.38 -58.98 36.90
N SER A 10 -19.72 -57.81 36.89
CA SER A 10 -18.39 -57.43 37.39
C SER A 10 -17.27 -58.47 37.57
N SER A 11 -16.11 -58.14 36.98
CA SER A 11 -14.82 -58.25 37.69
C SER A 11 -13.90 -57.07 37.33
N ASN A 12 -13.11 -56.67 38.32
CA ASN A 12 -12.42 -55.40 38.48
C ASN A 12 -11.00 -55.39 37.88
N LYS A 13 -10.60 -54.21 37.40
CA LYS A 13 -9.27 -53.56 37.43
C LYS A 13 -8.09 -54.17 36.65
N VAL A 14 -7.68 -53.45 35.61
CA VAL A 14 -6.27 -53.04 35.40
C VAL A 14 -6.29 -51.53 35.17
N GLY A 15 -5.67 -50.78 36.09
CA GLY A 15 -5.52 -49.33 35.96
C GLY A 15 -4.42 -49.02 34.95
N GLN A 16 -4.79 -48.41 33.83
CA GLN A 16 -3.88 -47.57 33.07
C GLN A 16 -4.08 -46.13 33.55
N THR A 17 -3.05 -45.60 34.20
CA THR A 17 -2.84 -44.17 34.36
C THR A 17 -2.75 -43.56 32.97
N VAL A 18 -3.83 -42.92 32.54
CA VAL A 18 -3.81 -41.98 31.41
C VAL A 18 -3.04 -40.76 31.91
N GLU A 19 -1.84 -40.54 31.37
CA GLU A 19 -1.14 -39.29 31.57
C GLU A 19 -2.03 -38.15 31.05
N PRO A 20 -2.20 -37.05 31.81
CA PRO A 20 -2.92 -35.89 31.31
C PRO A 20 -2.15 -35.35 30.12
N ILE A 21 -2.79 -35.36 28.95
CA ILE A 21 -2.31 -34.64 27.79
C ILE A 21 -2.24 -33.18 28.23
N HIS A 22 -1.03 -32.64 28.28
CA HIS A 22 -0.80 -31.23 28.53
C HIS A 22 -1.48 -30.45 27.40
N GLU A 23 -2.70 -29.96 27.66
CA GLU A 23 -3.26 -28.85 26.90
C GLU A 23 -2.37 -27.65 27.19
N GLY A 24 -1.43 -27.41 26.29
CA GLY A 24 -0.65 -26.18 26.27
C GLY A 24 -1.62 -25.00 26.24
N PRO A 25 -1.24 -23.86 26.84
CA PRO A 25 -2.10 -22.70 26.91
C PRO A 25 -2.54 -22.33 25.49
N ILE A 26 -3.85 -22.39 25.26
CA ILE A 26 -4.48 -21.82 24.06
C ILE A 26 -4.05 -20.35 24.06
N LYS A 27 -3.09 -20.00 23.20
CA LYS A 27 -2.80 -18.60 22.89
C LYS A 27 -4.15 -17.99 22.57
N GLY A 28 -4.57 -16.98 23.34
CA GLY A 28 -5.75 -16.19 23.00
C GLY A 28 -5.53 -15.64 21.60
N VAL A 29 -6.12 -16.30 20.61
CA VAL A 29 -6.03 -15.87 19.21
C VAL A 29 -6.86 -14.61 19.16
N ALA A 30 -6.22 -13.49 18.84
CA ALA A 30 -6.92 -12.24 18.63
C ALA A 30 -8.07 -12.50 17.64
N ALA A 31 -9.27 -12.01 17.96
CA ALA A 31 -10.42 -12.16 17.08
C ALA A 31 -10.05 -11.68 15.67
N CYS A 32 -10.20 -12.54 14.67
CA CYS A 32 -9.88 -12.15 13.31
C CYS A 32 -11.00 -11.27 12.77
N ASN A 33 -10.70 -9.98 12.59
CA ASN A 33 -11.56 -9.06 11.89
C ASN A 33 -11.26 -9.16 10.39
N VAL A 34 -12.30 -9.25 9.57
CA VAL A 34 -12.20 -9.36 8.11
C VAL A 34 -11.54 -8.09 7.55
N THR A 35 -10.26 -8.19 7.19
CA THR A 35 -9.51 -7.12 6.50
C THR A 35 -9.21 -7.44 5.04
N THR A 36 -9.28 -8.73 4.68
CA THR A 36 -9.00 -9.23 3.34
C THR A 36 -10.10 -10.21 2.94
N VAL A 37 -10.59 -10.05 1.72
CA VAL A 37 -11.71 -10.81 1.16
C VAL A 37 -11.28 -11.35 -0.20
N ARG A 38 -11.66 -12.60 -0.50
CA ARG A 38 -11.38 -13.26 -1.79
C ARG A 38 -12.53 -14.16 -2.21
N TYR A 39 -12.52 -14.58 -3.47
CA TYR A 39 -13.32 -15.72 -3.90
C TYR A 39 -12.70 -17.03 -3.36
N PRO A 40 -13.49 -18.10 -3.15
CA PRO A 40 -12.95 -19.39 -2.69
C PRO A 40 -11.91 -20.00 -3.65
N THR A 41 -11.95 -19.59 -4.92
CA THR A 41 -10.99 -19.91 -5.98
C THR A 41 -10.58 -18.61 -6.71
N THR A 42 -10.71 -18.56 -8.05
CA THR A 42 -10.63 -17.32 -8.84
C THR A 42 -12.02 -16.79 -9.18
N ILE A 43 -12.15 -15.49 -9.50
CA ILE A 43 -13.42 -14.90 -9.93
C ILE A 43 -14.00 -15.59 -11.18
N GLU A 44 -13.13 -15.97 -12.13
CA GLU A 44 -13.56 -16.63 -13.37
C GLU A 44 -14.15 -18.01 -13.08
N GLU A 45 -13.49 -18.80 -12.25
CA GLU A 45 -13.99 -20.13 -11.84
C GLU A 45 -15.25 -20.01 -10.99
N PHE A 46 -15.28 -19.07 -10.05
CA PHE A 46 -16.45 -18.83 -9.21
C PHE A 46 -17.67 -18.43 -10.05
N SER A 47 -17.49 -17.66 -11.12
CA SER A 47 -18.62 -17.28 -12.01
C SER A 47 -19.25 -18.43 -12.80
N LYS A 48 -18.61 -19.61 -12.84
CA LYS A 48 -19.09 -20.78 -13.61
C LYS A 48 -20.05 -21.61 -12.76
N LEU A 49 -21.35 -21.38 -12.91
CA LEU A 49 -22.38 -22.14 -12.17
C LEU A 49 -22.57 -23.57 -12.73
N TYR A 50 -22.58 -24.56 -11.84
CA TYR A 50 -22.97 -25.94 -12.11
C TYR A 50 -24.47 -25.99 -12.44
N GLU A 51 -24.81 -26.49 -13.64
CA GLU A 51 -26.19 -26.57 -14.14
C GLU A 51 -26.99 -25.24 -14.05
N LYS A 52 -26.30 -24.09 -14.01
CA LYS A 52 -26.88 -22.75 -13.74
C LYS A 52 -27.56 -22.62 -12.38
N ARG A 53 -27.23 -23.48 -11.40
CA ARG A 53 -27.81 -23.49 -10.05
C ARG A 53 -27.16 -22.42 -9.16
N GLY A 54 -27.49 -21.17 -9.45
CA GLY A 54 -27.18 -20.05 -8.55
C GLY A 54 -28.20 -19.93 -7.42
N PHE A 55 -28.03 -18.90 -6.59
CA PHE A 55 -28.92 -18.60 -5.49
C PHE A 55 -30.39 -18.57 -5.91
N TYR A 56 -31.19 -19.40 -5.25
CA TYR A 56 -32.63 -19.52 -5.42
C TYR A 56 -33.13 -19.88 -6.83
N THR A 57 -32.26 -20.39 -7.72
CA THR A 57 -32.62 -20.73 -9.11
C THR A 57 -33.76 -21.76 -9.20
N ASP A 58 -33.81 -22.71 -8.27
CA ASP A 58 -34.84 -23.77 -8.20
C ASP A 58 -36.00 -23.41 -7.25
N GLY A 59 -36.09 -22.16 -6.79
CA GLY A 59 -37.07 -21.72 -5.81
C GLY A 59 -36.82 -22.19 -4.38
N ASN A 60 -35.69 -22.87 -4.13
CA ASN A 60 -35.27 -23.27 -2.79
C ASN A 60 -33.74 -23.39 -2.61
N HIS A 61 -32.90 -23.15 -3.60
CA HIS A 61 -31.46 -23.30 -3.43
C HIS A 61 -30.85 -22.14 -2.60
N LEU A 62 -30.18 -22.40 -1.49
CA LEU A 62 -29.65 -21.38 -0.55
C LEU A 62 -28.13 -21.18 -0.69
N GLY A 63 -27.66 -21.10 -1.92
CA GLY A 63 -26.26 -20.86 -2.25
C GLY A 63 -26.02 -20.88 -3.75
N ASP A 64 -24.76 -20.84 -4.14
CA ASP A 64 -24.30 -21.05 -5.51
C ASP A 64 -23.60 -22.40 -5.62
N ASP A 65 -23.97 -23.18 -6.63
CA ASP A 65 -23.19 -24.35 -7.02
C ASP A 65 -22.20 -23.95 -8.12
N ASN A 66 -20.91 -23.96 -7.83
CA ASN A 66 -19.86 -23.61 -8.78
C ASN A 66 -19.27 -24.88 -9.43
N ALA A 67 -19.25 -24.93 -10.76
CA ALA A 67 -18.70 -26.02 -11.56
C ALA A 67 -17.18 -26.03 -11.50
N LEU A 68 -16.63 -26.73 -10.50
CA LEU A 68 -15.19 -26.86 -10.27
C LEU A 68 -14.75 -28.31 -10.46
N PRO A 69 -13.54 -28.57 -11.00
CA PRO A 69 -12.98 -29.92 -11.07
C PRO A 69 -12.78 -30.54 -9.68
N GLU A 70 -12.85 -31.87 -9.61
CA GLU A 70 -12.49 -32.63 -8.41
C GLU A 70 -11.06 -32.28 -7.98
N GLY A 71 -10.83 -32.14 -6.67
CA GLY A 71 -9.51 -31.84 -6.13
C GLY A 71 -9.12 -30.37 -6.21
N THR A 72 -9.98 -29.49 -6.74
CA THR A 72 -9.78 -28.03 -6.66
C THR A 72 -9.71 -27.60 -5.19
N ALA A 73 -8.63 -26.92 -4.81
CA ALA A 73 -8.46 -26.39 -3.45
C ALA A 73 -9.42 -25.23 -3.20
N ILE A 74 -10.10 -25.24 -2.04
CA ILE A 74 -11.05 -24.22 -1.65
C ILE A 74 -10.49 -23.40 -0.48
N HIS A 75 -10.50 -22.08 -0.66
CA HIS A 75 -10.04 -21.11 0.31
C HIS A 75 -11.22 -20.41 1.02
N PRO A 76 -11.07 -19.99 2.28
CA PRO A 76 -12.05 -19.14 2.94
C PRO A 76 -12.24 -17.81 2.22
N VAL A 77 -13.48 -17.32 2.16
CA VAL A 77 -13.80 -16.00 1.58
C VAL A 77 -13.17 -14.84 2.36
N ALA A 78 -12.95 -15.04 3.65
CA ALA A 78 -12.27 -14.13 4.55
C ALA A 78 -11.69 -14.92 5.73
N CYS A 79 -10.91 -14.28 6.59
CA CYS A 79 -10.52 -14.93 7.84
C CYS A 79 -11.73 -15.18 8.75
N GLY A 80 -11.66 -16.18 9.62
CA GLY A 80 -12.78 -16.54 10.49
C GLY A 80 -12.50 -17.75 11.39
N THR A 81 -13.53 -18.21 12.09
CA THR A 81 -13.46 -19.39 12.98
C THR A 81 -14.32 -20.51 12.42
N ILE A 82 -13.74 -21.71 12.29
CA ILE A 82 -14.47 -22.88 11.81
C ILE A 82 -15.48 -23.31 12.88
N LYS A 83 -16.77 -23.30 12.54
CA LYS A 83 -17.88 -23.76 13.40
C LYS A 83 -18.29 -25.20 13.12
N VAL A 84 -18.22 -25.62 11.85
CA VAL A 84 -18.51 -27.01 11.44
C VAL A 84 -17.39 -27.52 10.56
N TYR A 85 -16.90 -28.73 10.84
CA TYR A 85 -15.90 -29.42 10.02
C TYR A 85 -16.11 -30.94 10.07
N ARG A 86 -17.12 -31.43 9.34
CA ARG A 86 -17.55 -32.85 9.37
C ARG A 86 -18.38 -33.22 8.14
N SER A 87 -18.69 -34.49 7.98
CA SER A 87 -19.71 -34.93 7.01
C SER A 87 -21.11 -34.45 7.42
N ALA A 88 -21.95 -34.12 6.43
CA ALA A 88 -23.35 -33.80 6.63
C ALA A 88 -24.20 -34.33 5.47
N GLN A 89 -25.41 -34.79 5.79
CA GLN A 89 -26.35 -35.24 4.76
C GLN A 89 -26.65 -34.09 3.80
N GLY A 90 -26.58 -34.36 2.49
CA GLY A 90 -26.75 -33.35 1.44
C GLY A 90 -25.51 -32.52 1.13
N TYR A 91 -24.40 -32.66 1.86
CA TYR A 91 -23.13 -31.95 1.59
C TYR A 91 -21.93 -32.89 1.38
N GLY A 92 -22.13 -34.21 1.47
CA GLY A 92 -21.07 -35.18 1.26
C GLY A 92 -20.16 -35.42 2.46
N ARG A 93 -18.90 -35.78 2.15
CA ARG A 93 -17.91 -36.20 3.15
C ARG A 93 -17.44 -35.06 4.04
N LEU A 94 -17.50 -33.82 3.56
CA LEU A 94 -17.13 -32.64 4.32
C LEU A 94 -18.01 -31.45 3.96
N VAL A 95 -18.61 -30.85 4.99
CA VAL A 95 -19.05 -29.46 5.00
C VAL A 95 -18.16 -28.67 5.94
N VAL A 96 -17.80 -27.46 5.52
CA VAL A 96 -17.10 -26.49 6.34
C VAL A 96 -18.01 -25.29 6.55
N VAL A 97 -18.20 -24.86 7.80
CA VAL A 97 -18.91 -23.61 8.11
C VAL A 97 -17.97 -22.72 8.88
N ILE A 98 -17.78 -21.49 8.40
CA ILE A 98 -16.83 -20.53 8.97
C ILE A 98 -17.60 -19.27 9.35
N GLU A 99 -17.48 -18.85 10.61
CA GLU A 99 -18.01 -17.58 11.08
C GLU A 99 -16.97 -16.48 10.92
N HIS A 100 -17.42 -15.35 10.37
CA HIS A 100 -16.62 -14.18 10.08
C HIS A 100 -17.14 -12.99 10.88
N THR A 101 -16.23 -12.15 11.35
CA THR A 101 -16.56 -10.90 12.04
C THR A 101 -16.03 -9.73 11.22
N LEU A 102 -16.91 -8.81 10.88
CA LEU A 102 -16.58 -7.60 10.16
C LEU A 102 -16.05 -6.53 11.13
N PRO A 103 -15.04 -5.74 10.73
CA PRO A 103 -14.53 -4.66 11.57
C PRO A 103 -15.56 -3.54 11.79
N ARG A 104 -16.57 -3.46 10.91
CA ARG A 104 -17.68 -2.50 10.95
C ARG A 104 -18.93 -3.12 10.35
N PRO A 105 -20.14 -2.65 10.72
CA PRO A 105 -21.36 -3.09 10.07
C PRO A 105 -21.35 -2.77 8.57
N ILE A 106 -21.92 -3.66 7.76
CA ILE A 106 -22.15 -3.42 6.32
C ILE A 106 -23.61 -3.69 5.99
N GLN A 107 -24.13 -2.98 4.98
CA GLN A 107 -25.46 -3.21 4.42
C GLN A 107 -25.36 -4.19 3.26
N VAL A 108 -26.13 -5.27 3.31
CA VAL A 108 -26.19 -6.29 2.26
C VAL A 108 -27.65 -6.62 1.94
N ALA A 109 -27.94 -7.04 0.71
CA ALA A 109 -29.26 -7.55 0.37
C ALA A 109 -29.40 -9.00 0.86
N ASN A 110 -30.46 -9.30 1.62
CA ASN A 110 -30.82 -10.68 1.94
C ASN A 110 -31.50 -11.38 0.76
N GLY A 111 -31.86 -12.66 0.93
CA GLY A 111 -32.50 -13.45 -0.11
C GLY A 111 -33.90 -13.01 -0.50
N LEU A 112 -34.49 -12.04 0.22
CA LEU A 112 -35.74 -11.35 -0.15
C LEU A 112 -35.49 -10.02 -0.88
N GLY A 113 -34.23 -9.61 -1.06
CA GLY A 113 -33.84 -8.31 -1.62
C GLY A 113 -33.93 -7.16 -0.61
N GLU A 114 -34.15 -7.45 0.67
CA GLU A 114 -34.22 -6.43 1.72
C GLU A 114 -32.80 -6.07 2.18
N PRO A 115 -32.46 -4.79 2.33
CA PRO A 115 -31.20 -4.38 2.94
C PRO A 115 -31.19 -4.76 4.42
N VAL A 116 -30.14 -5.45 4.85
CA VAL A 116 -29.89 -5.81 6.25
C VAL A 116 -28.48 -5.41 6.64
N GLU A 117 -28.36 -4.88 7.85
CA GLU A 117 -27.07 -4.56 8.46
C GLU A 117 -26.50 -5.80 9.15
N ILE A 118 -25.26 -6.14 8.85
CA ILE A 118 -24.57 -7.26 9.50
C ILE A 118 -23.19 -6.84 10.03
N THR A 119 -22.79 -7.44 11.14
CA THR A 119 -21.41 -7.41 11.67
C THR A 119 -20.77 -8.78 11.70
N THR A 120 -21.57 -9.84 11.51
CA THR A 120 -21.13 -11.23 11.45
C THR A 120 -21.88 -11.97 10.35
N PHE A 121 -21.23 -12.94 9.74
CA PHE A 121 -21.85 -13.84 8.77
C PHE A 121 -21.16 -15.21 8.77
N LEU A 122 -21.82 -16.20 8.19
CA LEU A 122 -21.29 -17.54 7.99
C LEU A 122 -21.10 -17.80 6.49
N SER A 123 -19.95 -18.36 6.13
CA SER A 123 -19.76 -19.03 4.84
C SER A 123 -19.86 -20.55 5.01
N ILE A 124 -20.60 -21.21 4.11
CA ILE A 124 -20.93 -22.63 4.16
C ILE A 124 -20.39 -23.27 2.88
N TYR A 125 -19.37 -24.12 2.99
CA TYR A 125 -18.76 -24.82 1.87
C TYR A 125 -19.16 -26.29 1.90
N GLY A 126 -19.94 -26.71 0.91
CA GLY A 126 -20.41 -28.09 0.75
C GLY A 126 -19.66 -28.88 -0.32
N HIS A 127 -19.91 -30.18 -0.37
CA HIS A 127 -19.40 -31.09 -1.40
C HIS A 127 -17.86 -31.19 -1.41
N LEU A 128 -17.26 -31.15 -0.23
CA LEU A 128 -15.81 -31.19 -0.06
C LEU A 128 -15.29 -32.54 0.43
N GLN A 129 -13.98 -32.72 0.28
CA GLN A 129 -13.19 -33.73 0.97
C GLN A 129 -12.04 -33.10 1.77
N LYS A 130 -11.66 -33.77 2.86
CA LYS A 130 -10.64 -33.29 3.80
C LYS A 130 -9.21 -33.41 3.27
N GLY A 131 -8.91 -34.36 2.38
CA GLY A 131 -7.53 -34.69 2.01
C GLY A 131 -6.67 -35.01 3.25
N SER A 132 -5.49 -34.40 3.34
CA SER A 132 -4.58 -34.49 4.51
C SER A 132 -4.73 -33.33 5.52
N LEU A 133 -5.73 -32.45 5.35
CA LEU A 133 -5.92 -31.28 6.22
C LEU A 133 -6.26 -31.72 7.63
N ALA A 134 -5.84 -30.98 8.66
CA ALA A 134 -6.03 -31.35 10.06
C ALA A 134 -6.99 -30.43 10.83
N TRP A 135 -7.77 -29.61 10.13
CA TRP A 135 -8.71 -28.67 10.73
C TRP A 135 -9.76 -29.36 11.62
N LYS A 136 -10.21 -28.61 12.63
CA LYS A 136 -11.29 -28.94 13.56
C LYS A 136 -12.13 -27.69 13.88
N THR A 137 -13.34 -27.90 14.39
CA THR A 137 -14.17 -26.81 14.95
C THR A 137 -13.39 -26.05 16.03
N GLY A 138 -13.46 -24.72 15.97
CA GLY A 138 -12.76 -23.79 16.85
C GLY A 138 -11.44 -23.27 16.28
N ASP A 139 -10.88 -23.88 15.23
CA ASP A 139 -9.68 -23.36 14.58
C ASP A 139 -9.98 -22.05 13.84
N THR A 140 -9.01 -21.12 13.86
CA THR A 140 -9.02 -19.89 13.06
C THR A 140 -8.35 -20.15 11.72
N VAL A 141 -8.93 -19.58 10.66
CA VAL A 141 -8.38 -19.64 9.29
C VAL A 141 -8.21 -18.23 8.72
N THR A 142 -7.35 -18.13 7.72
CA THR A 142 -7.07 -16.95 6.91
C THR A 142 -7.49 -17.20 5.45
N PRO A 143 -7.62 -16.15 4.63
CA PRO A 143 -7.93 -16.31 3.19
C PRO A 143 -6.90 -17.12 2.40
N ASP A 144 -5.69 -17.31 2.92
CA ASP A 144 -4.64 -18.09 2.24
C ASP A 144 -4.69 -19.58 2.57
N ASP A 145 -5.41 -19.96 3.63
CA ASP A 145 -5.56 -21.36 4.04
C ASP A 145 -6.43 -22.14 3.05
N ILE A 146 -6.17 -23.45 2.94
CA ILE A 146 -7.05 -24.39 2.23
C ILE A 146 -7.94 -25.08 3.26
N VAL A 147 -9.25 -24.95 3.13
CA VAL A 147 -10.23 -25.57 4.06
C VAL A 147 -10.84 -26.87 3.55
N GLY A 148 -10.62 -27.20 2.28
CA GLY A 148 -11.02 -28.47 1.70
C GLY A 148 -10.71 -28.53 0.22
N TYR A 149 -11.04 -29.65 -0.40
CA TYR A 149 -10.94 -29.84 -1.83
C TYR A 149 -12.29 -30.30 -2.37
N VAL A 150 -12.67 -29.88 -3.57
CA VAL A 150 -13.91 -30.35 -4.22
C VAL A 150 -13.91 -31.88 -4.29
N ASP A 151 -15.00 -32.51 -3.85
CA ASP A 151 -15.13 -33.96 -3.76
C ASP A 151 -15.49 -34.60 -5.10
N ALA A 152 -15.25 -35.90 -5.22
CA ALA A 152 -15.64 -36.71 -6.36
C ALA A 152 -17.16 -36.89 -6.45
N ASP A 153 -17.68 -37.07 -7.66
CA ASP A 153 -19.09 -37.33 -7.97
C ASP A 153 -19.70 -38.44 -7.10
N ALA A 154 -18.96 -39.53 -6.91
CA ALA A 154 -19.43 -40.69 -6.15
C ALA A 154 -19.58 -40.42 -4.63
N THR A 155 -19.00 -39.34 -4.10
CA THR A 155 -18.88 -39.10 -2.65
C THR A 155 -19.27 -37.69 -2.19
N ASN A 156 -19.54 -36.77 -3.11
CA ASN A 156 -19.94 -35.39 -2.82
C ASN A 156 -21.30 -35.27 -2.10
N GLY A 157 -22.12 -36.32 -2.07
CA GLY A 157 -23.39 -36.40 -1.35
C GLY A 157 -24.61 -35.80 -2.05
N ASP A 158 -24.46 -35.10 -3.18
CA ASP A 158 -25.55 -34.63 -4.05
C ASP A 158 -24.99 -34.14 -5.40
N GLY A 159 -25.71 -34.39 -6.50
CA GLY A 159 -25.37 -33.90 -7.84
C GLY A 159 -24.01 -34.34 -8.39
N GLY A 160 -23.61 -33.74 -9.53
CA GLY A 160 -22.29 -33.90 -10.13
C GLY A 160 -21.17 -33.19 -9.34
N VAL A 161 -19.93 -33.23 -9.81
CA VAL A 161 -18.80 -32.53 -9.15
C VAL A 161 -19.01 -31.01 -9.16
N HIS A 162 -19.12 -30.40 -7.97
CA HIS A 162 -19.24 -28.95 -7.78
C HIS A 162 -18.85 -28.53 -6.36
N LEU A 163 -18.68 -27.22 -6.14
CA LEU A 163 -18.66 -26.59 -4.81
C LEU A 163 -20.03 -26.00 -4.55
N HIS A 164 -20.61 -26.22 -3.38
CA HIS A 164 -21.73 -25.39 -2.90
C HIS A 164 -21.21 -24.31 -1.96
N LEU A 165 -21.51 -23.03 -2.24
CA LEU A 165 -21.24 -21.92 -1.34
C LEU A 165 -22.56 -21.28 -0.87
N GLY A 166 -22.85 -21.38 0.43
CA GLY A 166 -23.93 -20.64 1.07
C GLY A 166 -23.40 -19.46 1.90
N ILE A 167 -24.12 -18.34 1.89
CA ILE A 167 -23.86 -17.19 2.77
C ILE A 167 -25.05 -16.99 3.71
N ARG A 168 -24.82 -17.11 5.01
CA ARG A 168 -25.83 -16.84 6.04
C ARG A 168 -25.50 -15.57 6.82
N LEU A 169 -26.46 -14.67 6.95
CA LEU A 169 -26.36 -13.30 7.48
C LEU A 169 -26.55 -13.24 9.01
N GLN A 170 -26.09 -14.27 9.72
CA GLN A 170 -26.23 -14.43 11.16
C GLN A 170 -24.94 -14.99 11.75
N SER A 171 -24.72 -14.76 13.05
CA SER A 171 -23.80 -15.58 13.84
C SER A 171 -24.29 -17.03 13.92
N GLU A 172 -23.41 -17.97 14.24
CA GLU A 172 -23.75 -19.36 14.55
C GLU A 172 -24.82 -19.43 15.64
N SER A 173 -24.68 -18.65 16.72
CA SER A 173 -25.62 -18.65 17.85
C SER A 173 -27.01 -18.19 17.42
N ASP A 174 -27.10 -17.13 16.63
CA ASP A 174 -28.40 -16.61 16.16
C ASP A 174 -29.03 -17.55 15.14
N ALA A 175 -28.21 -18.16 14.28
CA ALA A 175 -28.63 -19.15 13.31
C ALA A 175 -29.22 -20.39 14.01
N GLN A 176 -28.55 -20.93 15.04
CA GLN A 176 -29.03 -22.05 15.84
C GLN A 176 -30.32 -21.72 16.63
N ALA A 177 -30.46 -20.48 17.11
CA ALA A 177 -31.65 -20.04 17.83
C ALA A 177 -32.89 -19.93 16.93
N THR A 178 -32.70 -19.66 15.64
CA THR A 178 -33.78 -19.39 14.69
C THR A 178 -34.09 -20.54 13.74
N ASP A 179 -33.17 -21.49 13.58
CA ASP A 179 -33.26 -22.57 12.60
C ASP A 179 -32.61 -23.86 13.11
N VAL A 180 -33.40 -24.94 13.24
CA VAL A 180 -32.87 -26.27 13.66
C VAL A 180 -31.89 -26.89 12.65
N SER A 181 -31.95 -26.48 11.37
CA SER A 181 -31.02 -26.87 10.32
C SER A 181 -30.28 -25.63 9.79
N TRP A 182 -29.67 -24.89 10.71
CA TRP A 182 -29.12 -23.55 10.50
C TRP A 182 -28.06 -23.38 9.40
N PHE A 183 -27.46 -24.45 8.87
CA PHE A 183 -26.54 -24.40 7.74
C PHE A 183 -27.02 -25.22 6.52
N ARG A 184 -28.34 -25.36 6.36
CA ARG A 184 -28.99 -26.04 5.21
C ARG A 184 -28.62 -25.40 3.86
N GLY A 185 -28.51 -26.23 2.82
CA GLY A 185 -28.27 -25.77 1.43
C GLY A 185 -29.55 -25.59 0.62
N TYR A 186 -30.68 -26.08 1.15
CA TYR A 186 -32.01 -25.92 0.57
C TYR A 186 -32.97 -25.28 1.57
N ASP A 187 -33.80 -24.39 1.06
CA ASP A 187 -34.87 -23.71 1.76
C ASP A 187 -36.05 -24.64 2.01
N ASP A 188 -36.79 -24.36 3.08
CA ASP A 188 -38.04 -25.05 3.38
C ASP A 188 -39.20 -24.33 2.68
N PRO A 189 -40.00 -25.03 1.84
CA PRO A 189 -41.10 -24.40 1.11
C PRO A 189 -42.23 -23.89 2.01
N TYR A 190 -42.31 -24.36 3.26
CA TYR A 190 -43.32 -23.95 4.24
C TYR A 190 -42.78 -22.90 5.23
N VAL A 191 -41.48 -22.95 5.55
CA VAL A 191 -40.84 -22.02 6.52
C VAL A 191 -39.54 -21.47 5.95
N SER A 192 -39.67 -20.59 4.96
CA SER A 192 -38.54 -20.01 4.25
C SER A 192 -37.56 -19.29 5.18
N GLN A 193 -36.27 -19.56 4.99
CA GLN A 193 -35.16 -18.94 5.70
C GLN A 193 -34.41 -17.91 4.85
N ARG A 194 -34.88 -17.60 3.63
CA ARG A 194 -34.21 -16.68 2.68
C ARG A 194 -33.81 -15.33 3.28
N LYS A 195 -34.60 -14.80 4.22
CA LYS A 195 -34.30 -13.55 4.92
C LYS A 195 -32.97 -13.56 5.69
N TRP A 196 -32.44 -14.76 5.97
CA TRP A 196 -31.16 -14.98 6.66
C TRP A 196 -30.03 -15.40 5.73
N PHE A 197 -30.28 -15.55 4.43
CA PHE A 197 -29.25 -15.89 3.46
C PHE A 197 -29.06 -14.75 2.47
N ALA A 198 -27.93 -14.74 1.78
CA ALA A 198 -27.68 -13.86 0.65
C ALA A 198 -27.23 -14.66 -0.56
N ASP A 199 -27.43 -14.07 -1.74
CA ASP A 199 -26.79 -14.51 -2.98
C ASP A 199 -25.26 -14.39 -2.81
N PRO A 200 -24.48 -15.48 -2.89
CA PRO A 200 -23.04 -15.44 -2.66
C PRO A 200 -22.28 -14.52 -3.61
N ALA A 201 -22.65 -14.47 -4.90
CA ALA A 201 -21.99 -13.60 -5.86
C ALA A 201 -22.23 -12.12 -5.55
N VAL A 202 -23.47 -11.74 -5.24
CA VAL A 202 -23.82 -10.37 -4.86
C VAL A 202 -23.19 -9.99 -3.50
N PHE A 203 -23.21 -10.91 -2.54
CA PHE A 203 -22.66 -10.68 -1.22
C PHE A 203 -21.15 -10.49 -1.26
N LEU A 204 -20.41 -11.35 -1.97
CA LEU A 204 -18.95 -11.24 -2.06
C LEU A 204 -18.52 -9.95 -2.78
N ASP A 205 -19.22 -9.56 -3.85
CA ASP A 205 -19.00 -8.26 -4.50
C ASP A 205 -19.21 -7.10 -3.51
N THR A 206 -20.29 -7.15 -2.73
CA THR A 206 -20.57 -6.14 -1.69
C THR A 206 -19.51 -6.14 -0.60
N LEU A 207 -19.10 -7.30 -0.11
CA LEU A 207 -18.14 -7.45 0.97
C LEU A 207 -16.74 -6.97 0.56
N MET A 208 -16.29 -7.31 -0.66
CA MET A 208 -15.02 -6.82 -1.21
C MET A 208 -15.02 -5.29 -1.35
N LYS A 209 -16.15 -4.69 -1.72
CA LYS A 209 -16.31 -3.22 -1.76
C LYS A 209 -16.36 -2.61 -0.37
N ALA A 210 -17.03 -3.26 0.58
CA ALA A 210 -17.25 -2.72 1.92
C ALA A 210 -16.02 -2.82 2.86
N GLY A 211 -15.04 -3.67 2.54
CA GLY A 211 -13.83 -3.84 3.35
C GLY A 211 -12.93 -2.60 3.42
N LEU A 212 -13.02 -1.71 2.43
CA LEU A 212 -12.14 -0.57 2.28
C LEU A 212 -12.94 0.73 2.26
N VAL A 213 -12.57 1.69 3.10
CA VAL A 213 -13.07 3.07 2.96
C VAL A 213 -12.12 3.77 2.03
N VAL A 214 -12.49 3.99 0.77
CA VAL A 214 -11.66 4.80 -0.11
C VAL A 214 -11.86 6.27 0.25
N ARG A 215 -10.75 6.98 0.46
CA ARG A 215 -10.64 8.40 0.78
C ARG A 215 -9.65 9.13 -0.12
N TRP A 216 -9.00 8.38 -1.02
CA TRP A 216 -7.97 8.89 -1.91
C TRP A 216 -7.97 8.08 -3.21
N HIS A 217 -7.77 8.80 -4.31
CA HIS A 217 -7.59 8.24 -5.65
C HIS A 217 -6.26 8.71 -6.27
N PRO A 218 -5.60 7.90 -7.10
CA PRO A 218 -4.42 8.30 -7.86
C PRO A 218 -4.69 9.41 -8.88
N GLU A 219 -3.65 10.20 -9.20
CA GLU A 219 -3.72 11.24 -10.24
C GLU A 219 -4.19 10.69 -11.59
N GLY A 220 -4.97 11.49 -12.31
CA GLY A 220 -5.63 11.13 -13.57
C GLY A 220 -6.92 10.32 -13.42
N THR A 221 -7.29 9.92 -12.19
CA THR A 221 -8.58 9.26 -11.95
C THR A 221 -9.73 10.26 -12.17
N VAL A 222 -10.73 9.84 -12.95
CA VAL A 222 -11.97 10.61 -13.15
C VAL A 222 -12.99 10.13 -12.14
N ILE A 223 -13.51 11.02 -11.32
CA ILE A 223 -14.53 10.72 -10.31
C ILE A 223 -15.83 11.46 -10.63
N GLU A 224 -16.95 10.87 -10.25
CA GLU A 224 -18.30 11.42 -10.33
C GLU A 224 -18.83 11.60 -8.91
N ARG A 225 -19.07 12.84 -8.51
CA ARG A 225 -19.60 13.15 -7.18
C ARG A 225 -21.04 12.68 -7.06
N GLU A 226 -21.35 11.89 -6.04
CA GLU A 226 -22.68 11.29 -5.89
C GLU A 226 -23.81 12.33 -5.73
N LEU A 227 -23.57 13.41 -4.97
CA LEU A 227 -24.60 14.40 -4.63
C LEU A 227 -25.20 15.12 -5.86
N ASP A 228 -24.35 15.56 -6.78
CA ASP A 228 -24.74 16.42 -7.90
C ASP A 228 -24.38 15.86 -9.27
N ARG A 229 -23.74 14.68 -9.32
CA ARG A 229 -23.28 14.01 -10.53
C ARG A 229 -22.27 14.83 -11.33
N SER A 230 -21.57 15.76 -10.67
CA SER A 230 -20.47 16.52 -11.29
C SER A 230 -19.22 15.64 -11.45
N HIS A 231 -18.45 15.86 -12.52
CA HIS A 231 -17.22 15.11 -12.77
C HIS A 231 -15.98 15.92 -12.45
N TRP A 232 -14.99 15.23 -11.91
CA TRP A 232 -13.73 15.80 -11.48
C TRP A 232 -12.57 14.91 -11.90
N MET A 233 -11.43 15.53 -12.18
CA MET A 233 -10.15 14.85 -12.36
C MET A 233 -9.34 15.00 -11.09
N VAL A 234 -8.78 13.90 -10.59
CA VAL A 234 -7.75 13.97 -9.55
C VAL A 234 -6.46 14.46 -10.20
N GLY A 235 -6.04 15.66 -9.86
CA GLY A 235 -4.82 16.29 -10.36
C GLY A 235 -3.64 16.16 -9.38
N PRO A 236 -2.54 16.85 -9.69
CA PRO A 236 -1.33 16.83 -8.88
C PRO A 236 -1.56 17.23 -7.43
N GLY A 237 -0.98 16.48 -6.49
CA GLY A 237 -1.11 16.75 -5.06
C GLY A 237 -2.55 16.63 -4.56
N ASP A 238 -3.31 15.69 -5.12
CA ASP A 238 -4.67 15.33 -4.71
C ASP A 238 -5.72 16.44 -4.93
N ALA A 239 -5.36 17.42 -5.77
CA ALA A 239 -6.23 18.51 -6.16
C ALA A 239 -7.37 18.02 -7.05
N LEU A 240 -8.61 18.28 -6.68
CA LEU A 240 -9.75 18.06 -7.56
C LEU A 240 -9.87 19.21 -8.56
N LEU A 241 -9.89 18.86 -9.85
CA LEU A 241 -10.06 19.77 -10.97
C LEU A 241 -11.41 19.50 -11.64
N ALA A 242 -12.28 20.51 -11.66
CA ALA A 242 -13.62 20.38 -12.21
C ALA A 242 -13.57 20.10 -13.72
N LEU A 243 -14.33 19.11 -14.19
CA LEU A 243 -14.49 18.82 -15.61
C LEU A 243 -15.72 19.56 -16.14
N SER A 244 -15.51 20.42 -17.14
CA SER A 244 -16.62 21.04 -17.86
C SER A 244 -17.13 20.11 -18.96
N SER A 245 -18.43 20.17 -19.28
CA SER A 245 -19.04 19.35 -20.34
C SER A 245 -18.31 19.39 -21.70
N PRO A 246 -17.78 20.54 -22.17
CA PRO A 246 -16.93 20.57 -23.37
C PRO A 246 -15.68 19.68 -23.25
N ILE A 247 -15.02 19.68 -22.10
CA ILE A 247 -13.81 18.87 -21.88
C ILE A 247 -14.14 17.40 -21.74
N GLU A 248 -15.20 17.06 -20.98
CA GLU A 248 -15.69 15.69 -20.88
C GLU A 248 -15.92 15.06 -22.27
N THR A 249 -16.49 15.84 -23.18
CA THR A 249 -16.77 15.43 -24.56
C THR A 249 -15.51 15.37 -25.42
N GLN A 250 -14.66 16.40 -25.34
CA GLN A 250 -13.44 16.51 -26.14
C GLN A 250 -12.42 15.42 -25.77
N ASP A 251 -12.19 15.23 -24.47
CA ASP A 251 -11.21 14.31 -23.92
C ASP A 251 -11.79 12.92 -23.66
N ARG A 252 -13.11 12.75 -23.87
CA ARG A 252 -13.85 11.47 -23.83
C ARG A 252 -13.67 10.71 -22.51
N LEU A 253 -13.71 11.45 -21.40
CA LEU A 253 -13.34 10.99 -20.06
C LEU A 253 -14.45 10.22 -19.34
N LEU A 254 -15.72 10.44 -19.70
CA LEU A 254 -16.88 9.96 -18.93
C LEU A 254 -17.03 8.44 -18.86
N GLY A 255 -16.51 7.70 -19.85
CA GLY A 255 -16.60 6.23 -19.85
C GLY A 255 -15.84 5.56 -18.70
N ARG A 256 -15.04 6.31 -17.94
CA ARG A 256 -14.18 5.84 -16.86
C ARG A 256 -14.46 6.52 -15.52
N ALA A 257 -15.52 7.32 -15.43
CA ALA A 257 -15.85 8.04 -14.21
C ALA A 257 -16.24 7.05 -13.09
N ILE A 258 -15.70 7.29 -11.90
CA ILE A 258 -15.92 6.46 -10.71
C ILE A 258 -16.85 7.20 -9.77
N PRO A 259 -18.04 6.65 -9.43
CA PRO A 259 -18.90 7.29 -8.45
C PRO A 259 -18.23 7.29 -7.08
N VAL A 260 -18.15 8.45 -6.44
CA VAL A 260 -17.58 8.63 -5.10
C VAL A 260 -18.59 9.25 -4.15
N SER A 261 -18.54 8.81 -2.90
CA SER A 261 -19.41 9.34 -1.83
C SER A 261 -18.96 10.74 -1.39
N GLU A 262 -19.82 11.48 -0.68
CA GLU A 262 -19.47 12.81 -0.17
C GLU A 262 -18.33 12.78 0.86
N SER A 263 -18.24 11.72 1.68
CA SER A 263 -17.16 11.58 2.67
C SER A 263 -15.81 11.29 2.01
N GLU A 264 -15.82 10.49 0.95
CA GLU A 264 -14.64 10.23 0.10
C GLU A 264 -14.22 11.48 -0.65
N PHE A 265 -15.18 12.18 -1.29
CA PHE A 265 -14.94 13.42 -2.02
C PHE A 265 -14.33 14.50 -1.10
N GLY A 266 -14.84 14.65 0.12
CA GLY A 266 -14.35 15.62 1.10
C GLY A 266 -12.94 15.35 1.66
N CYS A 267 -12.36 14.16 1.39
CA CYS A 267 -10.99 13.85 1.76
C CYS A 267 -9.93 14.27 0.73
N MET A 268 -10.38 14.76 -0.43
CA MET A 268 -9.56 15.33 -1.49
C MET A 268 -9.73 16.86 -1.51
N TRP A 269 -8.70 17.57 -1.98
CA TRP A 269 -8.69 19.03 -1.92
C TRP A 269 -9.40 19.65 -3.12
N GLU A 270 -10.55 20.28 -2.90
CA GLU A 270 -11.19 21.13 -3.92
C GLU A 270 -10.31 22.36 -4.20
N SER A 271 -9.51 22.30 -5.26
CA SER A 271 -8.62 23.41 -5.64
C SER A 271 -9.35 24.63 -6.20
N GLY A 272 -10.64 24.49 -6.55
CA GLY A 272 -11.40 25.47 -7.34
C GLY A 272 -10.92 25.60 -8.80
N GLY A 273 -9.92 24.81 -9.21
CA GLY A 273 -9.39 24.79 -10.56
C GLY A 273 -10.33 24.08 -11.54
N VAL A 274 -10.35 24.56 -12.79
CA VAL A 274 -10.97 23.86 -13.91
C VAL A 274 -9.88 23.08 -14.62
N TYR A 275 -10.14 21.80 -14.89
CA TYR A 275 -9.24 20.98 -15.67
C TYR A 275 -9.04 21.60 -17.06
N ALA A 276 -7.82 21.58 -17.58
CA ALA A 276 -7.53 22.03 -18.94
C ALA A 276 -7.43 20.82 -19.86
N SER A 277 -8.18 20.81 -20.97
CA SER A 277 -8.10 19.74 -21.96
C SER A 277 -6.66 19.60 -22.47
N GLU A 278 -6.11 18.40 -22.35
CA GLU A 278 -4.76 18.09 -22.82
C GLU A 278 -4.72 17.87 -24.34
N LEU A 279 -5.90 17.75 -24.98
CA LEU A 279 -6.04 17.58 -26.42
C LEU A 279 -6.31 18.91 -27.14
N ALA A 280 -6.60 19.98 -26.41
CA ALA A 280 -6.96 21.27 -26.98
C ALA A 280 -5.81 21.86 -27.82
N GLY A 281 -6.07 22.04 -29.12
CA GLY A 281 -5.08 22.57 -30.07
C GLY A 281 -4.14 21.52 -30.65
N HIS A 282 -4.18 20.29 -30.16
CA HIS A 282 -3.34 19.19 -30.64
C HIS A 282 -3.92 18.55 -31.91
N LYS A 283 -3.05 18.00 -32.75
CA LYS A 283 -3.38 17.34 -34.01
C LYS A 283 -2.60 16.04 -34.15
N LEU A 284 -3.09 15.16 -35.01
CA LEU A 284 -2.46 13.88 -35.31
C LEU A 284 -2.00 13.84 -36.76
N VAL A 285 -0.81 13.30 -36.99
CA VAL A 285 -0.27 13.06 -38.32
C VAL A 285 0.42 11.69 -38.42
N LYS A 286 0.27 11.06 -39.57
CA LYS A 286 1.00 9.86 -40.00
C LYS A 286 1.48 10.08 -41.43
N PHE A 287 2.64 9.54 -41.80
CA PHE A 287 3.14 9.61 -43.17
C PHE A 287 2.80 8.33 -43.95
N GLU A 288 2.57 8.43 -45.26
CA GLU A 288 2.12 7.29 -46.11
C GLU A 288 3.05 6.07 -46.09
N ASP A 289 4.35 6.29 -45.90
CA ASP A 289 5.44 5.30 -45.88
C ASP A 289 5.88 4.89 -44.46
N GLU A 290 5.19 5.34 -43.40
CA GLU A 290 5.52 5.00 -42.01
C GLU A 290 4.30 4.57 -41.21
N SER A 291 4.51 3.70 -40.22
CA SER A 291 3.44 3.27 -39.31
C SER A 291 3.24 4.23 -38.12
N THR A 292 4.24 5.04 -37.80
CA THR A 292 4.26 5.91 -36.62
C THR A 292 3.22 7.02 -36.72
N VAL A 293 2.47 7.21 -35.64
CA VAL A 293 1.55 8.34 -35.47
C VAL A 293 2.20 9.36 -34.55
N TYR A 294 2.15 10.62 -34.94
CA TYR A 294 2.66 11.74 -34.18
C TYR A 294 1.50 12.61 -33.68
N GLU A 295 1.57 13.01 -32.41
CA GLU A 295 0.77 14.11 -31.84
C GLU A 295 1.61 15.39 -31.88
N TYR A 296 1.01 16.52 -32.22
CA TYR A 296 1.71 17.80 -32.27
C TYR A 296 0.78 18.99 -31.99
N ASP A 297 1.33 20.09 -31.44
CA ASP A 297 0.57 21.27 -31.01
C ASP A 297 0.60 22.47 -32.00
N GLY A 298 1.20 22.29 -33.19
CA GLY A 298 1.25 23.32 -34.23
C GLY A 298 2.31 23.11 -35.30
N LEU A 299 2.36 24.03 -36.29
CA LEU A 299 3.39 24.06 -37.34
C LEU A 299 4.13 25.41 -37.35
N HIS A 300 4.53 25.86 -36.17
CA HIS A 300 5.40 27.02 -35.99
C HIS A 300 6.72 26.58 -35.37
N PRO A 301 7.82 27.34 -35.54
CA PRO A 301 9.09 27.02 -34.91
C PRO A 301 8.92 26.78 -33.40
N GLY A 302 9.43 25.64 -32.92
CA GLY A 302 9.34 25.24 -31.51
C GLY A 302 8.04 24.56 -31.09
N ALA A 303 7.09 24.32 -32.01
CA ALA A 303 5.94 23.45 -31.74
C ALA A 303 6.42 22.08 -31.26
N ARG A 304 5.71 21.45 -30.34
CA ARG A 304 6.08 20.16 -29.75
C ARG A 304 5.48 19.02 -30.53
N ARG A 305 6.21 17.92 -30.63
CA ARG A 305 5.68 16.64 -31.13
C ARG A 305 6.00 15.48 -30.20
N TRP A 306 5.10 14.52 -30.14
CA TRP A 306 5.27 13.24 -29.48
C TRP A 306 5.00 12.12 -30.47
N SER A 307 5.63 10.97 -30.26
CA SER A 307 5.35 9.75 -31.02
C SER A 307 4.62 8.74 -30.15
N PHE A 308 3.62 8.04 -30.68
CA PHE A 308 2.98 6.94 -29.94
C PHE A 308 3.81 5.67 -30.06
N VAL A 309 4.13 5.04 -28.92
CA VAL A 309 4.90 3.78 -28.87
C VAL A 309 4.06 2.61 -29.36
N ASN A 310 2.75 2.63 -29.08
CA ASN A 310 1.81 1.57 -29.41
C ASN A 310 0.35 2.08 -29.45
N GLU A 311 -0.55 1.25 -29.96
CA GLU A 311 -1.98 1.55 -30.01
C GLU A 311 -2.63 1.76 -28.62
N PRO A 312 -2.32 0.98 -27.58
CA PRO A 312 -2.72 1.25 -26.20
C PRO A 312 -2.51 2.71 -25.75
N ALA A 313 -1.30 3.26 -25.95
CA ALA A 313 -1.01 4.65 -25.66
C ALA A 313 -1.89 5.58 -26.50
N PHE A 314 -2.00 5.36 -27.81
CA PHE A 314 -2.87 6.16 -28.68
C PHE A 314 -4.33 6.21 -28.19
N ARG A 315 -4.90 5.05 -27.84
CA ARG A 315 -6.29 4.92 -27.40
C ARG A 315 -6.51 5.45 -25.97
N SER A 316 -5.50 5.47 -25.10
CA SER A 316 -5.67 6.00 -23.73
C SER A 316 -5.94 7.50 -23.69
N TRP A 317 -5.42 8.24 -24.67
CA TRP A 317 -5.73 9.66 -24.93
C TRP A 317 -7.05 9.84 -25.68
N ALA A 318 -7.80 8.76 -25.85
CA ALA A 318 -9.06 8.68 -26.54
C ALA A 318 -9.03 9.10 -28.01
N TRP A 319 -7.88 9.19 -28.66
CA TRP A 319 -7.77 9.48 -30.09
C TRP A 319 -8.38 8.38 -30.98
N LYS A 320 -8.95 8.78 -32.12
CA LYS A 320 -9.50 7.89 -33.16
C LYS A 320 -8.68 7.94 -34.43
N ASP A 321 -8.69 6.85 -35.18
CA ASP A 321 -7.92 6.76 -36.44
C ASP A 321 -8.42 7.77 -37.48
N THR A 322 -9.71 8.10 -37.42
CA THR A 322 -10.34 9.12 -38.27
C THR A 322 -9.82 10.54 -38.03
N GLU A 323 -9.10 10.76 -36.92
CA GLU A 323 -8.50 12.05 -36.57
C GLU A 323 -7.05 12.17 -37.07
N ILE A 324 -6.46 11.06 -37.55
CA ILE A 324 -5.10 11.02 -38.08
C ILE A 324 -5.08 11.63 -39.49
N GLN A 325 -4.30 12.69 -39.66
CA GLN A 325 -4.01 13.22 -40.98
C GLN A 325 -2.92 12.37 -41.65
N VAL A 326 -3.19 11.89 -42.86
CA VAL A 326 -2.18 11.15 -43.64
C VAL A 326 -1.47 12.13 -44.58
N TRP A 327 -0.17 12.31 -44.39
CA TRP A 327 0.66 13.23 -45.16
C TRP A 327 1.63 12.49 -46.08
N SER A 328 1.94 13.12 -47.22
CA SER A 328 2.97 12.63 -48.14
C SER A 328 4.35 12.61 -47.47
N PRO A 329 5.23 11.63 -47.80
CA PRO A 329 6.59 11.57 -47.26
C PRO A 329 7.40 12.85 -47.50
N LEU A 330 7.07 13.60 -48.57
CA LEU A 330 7.71 14.88 -48.92
C LEU A 330 7.56 15.96 -47.84
N LEU A 331 6.53 15.90 -47.00
CA LEU A 331 6.31 16.86 -45.91
C LEU A 331 7.05 16.49 -44.62
N ARG A 332 7.64 15.28 -44.52
CA ARG A 332 8.28 14.78 -43.30
C ARG A 332 9.42 15.69 -42.84
N SER A 333 10.37 15.99 -43.73
CA SER A 333 11.54 16.80 -43.35
C SER A 333 11.14 18.18 -42.83
N TYR A 334 10.13 18.80 -43.45
CA TYR A 334 9.56 20.05 -42.96
C TYR A 334 8.95 19.89 -41.57
N PHE A 335 8.06 18.91 -41.38
CA PHE A 335 7.42 18.61 -40.11
C PHE A 335 8.45 18.40 -38.99
N MET A 336 9.43 17.52 -39.20
CA MET A 336 10.48 17.20 -38.23
C MET A 336 11.37 18.41 -37.92
N SER A 337 11.61 19.31 -38.88
CA SER A 337 12.39 20.54 -38.65
C SER A 337 11.59 21.65 -37.96
N SER A 338 10.26 21.66 -38.14
CA SER A 338 9.36 22.66 -37.55
C SER A 338 8.91 22.33 -36.14
N THR A 339 9.11 21.08 -35.70
CA THR A 339 8.65 20.57 -34.41
C THR A 339 9.80 20.00 -33.58
N THR A 340 9.76 20.24 -32.27
CA THR A 340 10.70 19.70 -31.28
C THR A 340 10.19 18.35 -30.79
N ASP A 341 11.04 17.33 -30.89
CA ASP A 341 10.75 16.00 -30.36
C ASP A 341 10.67 16.04 -28.83
N GLN A 342 9.54 15.63 -28.26
CA GLN A 342 9.34 15.46 -26.83
C GLN A 342 9.41 13.98 -26.41
N GLY A 343 9.78 13.09 -27.35
CA GLY A 343 9.86 11.66 -27.15
C GLY A 343 8.51 10.97 -27.34
N PHE A 344 8.21 10.05 -26.43
CA PHE A 344 7.05 9.17 -26.54
C PHE A 344 5.84 9.71 -25.78
N ARG A 345 4.68 9.64 -26.42
CA ARG A 345 3.39 9.81 -25.75
C ARG A 345 3.08 8.50 -25.03
N ARG A 346 3.18 8.55 -23.70
CA ARG A 346 2.86 7.44 -22.78
C ARG A 346 1.34 7.25 -22.68
N LEU A 347 0.92 6.19 -22.00
CA LEU A 347 -0.44 6.04 -21.52
C LEU A 347 -0.81 7.28 -20.69
N ARG A 348 -2.04 7.74 -20.83
CA ARG A 348 -2.57 8.88 -20.08
C ARG A 348 -2.67 8.53 -18.59
N ASP A 349 -2.44 9.48 -17.72
CA ASP A 349 -2.72 9.31 -16.29
C ASP A 349 -4.19 8.87 -16.08
N GLY A 350 -4.43 8.06 -15.04
CA GLY A 350 -5.68 7.35 -14.79
C GLY A 350 -5.88 6.08 -15.62
N THR A 351 -4.99 5.76 -16.56
CA THR A 351 -5.10 4.53 -17.36
C THR A 351 -4.71 3.30 -16.54
N LEU A 352 -5.59 2.30 -16.51
CA LEU A 352 -5.30 1.00 -15.92
C LEU A 352 -4.53 0.14 -16.92
N VAL A 353 -3.43 -0.47 -16.48
CA VAL A 353 -2.52 -1.22 -17.34
C VAL A 353 -2.02 -2.48 -16.65
N LYS A 354 -1.77 -3.53 -17.43
CA LYS A 354 -0.97 -4.69 -17.02
C LYS A 354 -0.11 -5.21 -18.17
N ALA A 355 0.95 -5.93 -17.83
CA ALA A 355 1.68 -6.71 -18.83
C ALA A 355 0.89 -7.96 -19.24
N LYS A 356 0.98 -8.33 -20.52
CA LYS A 356 0.38 -9.59 -21.02
C LYS A 356 0.91 -10.80 -20.25
N GLY A 357 0.00 -11.67 -19.82
CA GLY A 357 0.32 -12.86 -19.04
C GLY A 357 0.67 -12.59 -17.57
N GLN A 358 0.68 -11.34 -17.12
CA GLN A 358 0.89 -10.99 -15.71
C GLN A 358 -0.45 -10.66 -15.03
N SER A 359 -0.49 -10.85 -13.71
CA SER A 359 -1.65 -10.55 -12.87
C SER A 359 -1.60 -9.17 -12.22
N GLU A 360 -0.41 -8.55 -12.12
CA GLU A 360 -0.23 -7.21 -11.54
C GLU A 360 -0.94 -6.16 -12.41
N VAL A 361 -1.94 -5.48 -11.85
CA VAL A 361 -2.61 -4.34 -12.46
C VAL A 361 -2.06 -3.07 -11.81
N ALA A 362 -1.75 -2.06 -12.63
CA ALA A 362 -1.30 -0.76 -12.18
C ALA A 362 -2.16 0.35 -12.78
N VAL A 363 -2.17 1.52 -12.14
CA VAL A 363 -2.70 2.76 -12.71
C VAL A 363 -1.55 3.70 -13.04
N VAL A 364 -1.59 4.33 -14.21
CA VAL A 364 -0.61 5.34 -14.60
C VAL A 364 -0.96 6.65 -13.90
N ALA A 365 -0.02 7.25 -13.18
CA ALA A 365 -0.21 8.49 -12.44
C ALA A 365 1.13 9.22 -12.31
N GLY A 366 1.18 10.52 -12.63
CA GLY A 366 2.39 11.33 -12.48
C GLY A 366 3.57 10.80 -13.31
N GLY A 367 3.30 10.14 -14.44
CA GLY A 367 4.32 9.57 -15.32
C GLY A 367 4.99 8.28 -14.82
N VAL A 368 4.48 7.66 -13.75
CA VAL A 368 4.85 6.32 -13.26
C VAL A 368 3.64 5.38 -13.28
N ARG A 369 3.85 4.06 -13.26
CA ARG A 369 2.77 3.09 -13.02
C ARG A 369 2.74 2.69 -11.55
N LEU A 370 1.61 2.83 -10.89
CA LEU A 370 1.40 2.50 -9.49
C LEU A 370 0.67 1.14 -9.41
N PRO A 371 1.36 0.04 -9.05
CA PRO A 371 0.73 -1.26 -8.86
C PRO A 371 -0.37 -1.20 -7.81
N ILE A 372 -1.47 -1.90 -8.01
CA ILE A 372 -2.55 -2.00 -7.04
C ILE A 372 -2.35 -3.30 -6.25
N TYR A 373 -2.33 -3.20 -4.91
CA TYR A 373 -1.90 -4.27 -4.02
C TYR A 373 -2.64 -5.61 -4.25
N ASP A 374 -3.97 -5.55 -4.34
CA ASP A 374 -4.81 -6.70 -4.59
C ASP A 374 -6.11 -6.33 -5.33
N TRP A 375 -6.86 -7.37 -5.71
CA TRP A 375 -8.13 -7.20 -6.42
C TRP A 375 -9.21 -6.49 -5.57
N SER A 376 -9.18 -6.66 -4.24
CA SER A 376 -10.12 -5.96 -3.36
C SER A 376 -9.88 -4.46 -3.41
N THR A 377 -8.63 -4.03 -3.32
CA THR A 377 -8.21 -2.62 -3.45
C THR A 377 -8.61 -2.06 -4.82
N PHE A 378 -8.40 -2.83 -5.89
CA PHE A 378 -8.83 -2.47 -7.24
C PHE A 378 -10.34 -2.21 -7.32
N LEU A 379 -11.17 -3.12 -6.79
CA LEU A 379 -12.62 -2.98 -6.80
C LEU A 379 -13.10 -1.85 -5.88
N SER A 380 -12.47 -1.69 -4.72
CA SER A 380 -12.80 -0.61 -3.77
C SER A 380 -12.50 0.76 -4.34
N LEU A 381 -11.42 0.91 -5.12
CA LEU A 381 -11.14 2.12 -5.91
C LEU A 381 -12.20 2.36 -7.02
N GLY A 382 -13.18 1.48 -7.20
CA GLY A 382 -14.23 1.60 -8.21
C GLY A 382 -13.75 1.33 -9.64
N TYR A 383 -12.53 0.82 -9.79
CA TYR A 383 -11.99 0.42 -11.08
C TYR A 383 -12.71 -0.82 -11.63
N LYS A 384 -12.69 -0.96 -12.96
CA LYS A 384 -13.39 -2.01 -13.68
C LYS A 384 -12.44 -2.77 -14.60
N ALA A 385 -12.58 -4.09 -14.64
CA ALA A 385 -11.67 -4.97 -15.36
C ALA A 385 -11.63 -4.66 -16.88
N GLU A 386 -12.78 -4.28 -17.46
CA GLU A 386 -12.90 -3.90 -18.87
C GLU A 386 -12.11 -2.64 -19.25
N ASN A 387 -11.67 -1.85 -18.28
CA ASN A 387 -10.85 -0.67 -18.49
C ASN A 387 -9.34 -0.96 -18.45
N ILE A 388 -8.93 -2.19 -18.12
CA ILE A 388 -7.52 -2.60 -18.07
C ILE A 388 -6.99 -2.75 -19.49
N VAL A 389 -5.90 -2.05 -19.77
CA VAL A 389 -5.17 -2.13 -21.03
C VAL A 389 -4.00 -3.11 -20.89
N GLU A 390 -3.93 -4.10 -21.78
CA GLU A 390 -2.81 -5.04 -21.82
C GLU A 390 -1.71 -4.57 -22.79
N VAL A 391 -0.46 -4.57 -22.33
CA VAL A 391 0.72 -4.26 -23.15
C VAL A 391 1.77 -5.36 -23.06
N GLU A 392 2.64 -5.48 -24.07
CA GLU A 392 3.80 -6.39 -23.97
C GLU A 392 4.71 -5.94 -22.82
N GLU A 393 5.24 -6.90 -22.05
CA GLU A 393 6.14 -6.60 -20.92
C GLU A 393 7.35 -5.75 -21.35
N SER A 394 7.92 -6.08 -22.51
CA SER A 394 9.09 -5.37 -23.08
C SER A 394 8.89 -3.89 -23.37
N VAL A 395 7.63 -3.42 -23.47
CA VAL A 395 7.31 -2.01 -23.73
C VAL A 395 6.53 -1.36 -22.58
N LEU A 396 6.33 -2.08 -21.46
CA LEU A 396 5.53 -1.59 -20.34
C LEU A 396 6.10 -0.28 -19.77
N ASP A 397 7.40 -0.21 -19.50
CA ASP A 397 8.04 1.00 -18.96
C ASP A 397 7.99 2.17 -19.95
N ALA A 398 8.20 1.89 -21.23
CA ALA A 398 8.13 2.90 -22.29
C ALA A 398 6.70 3.44 -22.46
N SER A 399 5.69 2.61 -22.21
CA SER A 399 4.27 2.96 -22.38
C SER A 399 3.66 3.58 -21.13
N ALA A 400 3.91 3.01 -19.96
CA ALA A 400 3.25 3.35 -18.69
C ALA A 400 4.14 4.14 -17.73
N GLY A 401 5.40 4.39 -18.09
CA GLY A 401 6.41 4.88 -17.15
C GLY A 401 6.95 3.77 -16.24
N PRO A 402 8.03 4.03 -15.46
CA PRO A 402 8.63 3.05 -14.57
C PRO A 402 7.69 2.65 -13.43
N ARG A 403 7.99 1.53 -12.77
CA ARG A 403 7.20 1.01 -11.64
C ARG A 403 7.39 1.93 -10.43
N GLY A 404 6.30 2.52 -9.95
CA GLY A 404 6.25 3.33 -8.74
C GLY A 404 5.88 2.52 -7.49
N ALA A 405 5.40 3.22 -6.47
CA ALA A 405 4.94 2.62 -5.23
C ALA A 405 3.61 1.86 -5.42
N THR A 406 3.42 0.80 -4.64
CA THR A 406 2.17 0.03 -4.62
C THR A 406 1.09 0.81 -3.87
N ILE A 407 -0.10 0.89 -4.47
CA ILE A 407 -1.32 1.39 -3.82
C ILE A 407 -1.84 0.31 -2.89
N THR A 408 -1.73 0.56 -1.58
CA THR A 408 -2.17 -0.36 -0.53
C THR A 408 -3.55 0.03 0.01
N PRO A 409 -4.26 -0.91 0.66
CA PRO A 409 -5.47 -0.63 1.43
C PRO A 409 -5.34 0.56 2.39
N ASP A 410 -4.23 0.64 3.14
CA ASP A 410 -4.00 1.73 4.09
C ASP A 410 -3.83 3.07 3.40
N LEU A 411 -3.15 3.10 2.25
CA LEU A 411 -2.93 4.33 1.49
C LEU A 411 -4.24 4.91 0.98
N VAL A 412 -5.11 4.08 0.40
CA VAL A 412 -6.40 4.56 -0.13
C VAL A 412 -7.39 4.91 0.97
N SER A 413 -7.18 4.39 2.18
CA SER A 413 -8.01 4.70 3.35
C SER A 413 -7.61 5.97 4.08
N LEU A 414 -6.46 6.56 3.73
CA LEU A 414 -6.00 7.79 4.34
C LEU A 414 -6.74 9.01 3.77
N CYS A 415 -7.40 9.76 4.64
CA CYS A 415 -7.90 11.09 4.30
C CYS A 415 -6.74 12.06 4.23
N ARG A 416 -6.38 12.54 3.04
CA ARG A 416 -5.23 13.45 2.87
C ARG A 416 -5.52 14.89 3.28
N HIS A 417 -6.80 15.27 3.23
CA HIS A 417 -7.30 16.57 3.68
C HIS A 417 -8.35 16.39 4.79
N PRO A 418 -7.94 15.98 6.00
CA PRO A 418 -8.87 15.82 7.12
C PRO A 418 -9.59 17.13 7.47
N GLU A 419 -9.00 18.28 7.17
CA GLU A 419 -9.56 19.62 7.40
C GLU A 419 -10.78 19.94 6.51
N THR A 420 -10.93 19.29 5.35
CA THR A 420 -12.05 19.49 4.42
C THR A 420 -13.16 18.45 4.57
N CYS A 421 -12.96 17.49 5.48
CA CYS A 421 -13.86 16.37 5.69
C CYS A 421 -15.16 16.81 6.37
N LEU A 422 -16.28 16.74 5.63
CA LEU A 422 -17.57 17.26 6.07
C LEU A 422 -18.24 16.41 7.19
N VAL A 423 -17.95 15.10 7.25
CA VAL A 423 -18.56 14.14 8.22
C VAL A 423 -17.63 12.93 8.44
N ASP A 424 -17.50 12.45 9.68
CA ASP A 424 -16.83 11.17 10.05
C ASP A 424 -15.35 11.01 9.62
N CYS A 425 -14.57 12.08 9.76
CA CYS A 425 -13.13 11.87 9.88
C CYS A 425 -12.81 11.33 11.27
N PRO A 426 -12.17 10.15 11.40
CA PRO A 426 -11.71 9.69 12.70
C PRO A 426 -10.80 10.78 13.24
N ASP A 427 -11.15 11.32 14.42
CA ASP A 427 -10.34 12.29 15.12
C ASP A 427 -8.89 11.79 15.09
N GLN A 428 -8.02 12.51 14.39
CA GLN A 428 -6.59 12.28 14.58
C GLN A 428 -6.36 12.52 16.08
N GLY A 429 -6.02 11.44 16.80
CA GLY A 429 -6.09 11.40 18.26
C GLY A 429 -5.43 12.62 18.91
N PRO A 430 -5.85 12.99 20.13
CA PRO A 430 -5.53 14.26 20.76
C PRO A 430 -4.01 14.39 20.93
N GLY A 431 -3.39 15.10 20.00
CA GLY A 431 -1.95 15.08 19.80
C GLY A 431 -1.43 16.37 19.18
N GLY A 432 -1.70 17.50 19.84
CA GLY A 432 -0.81 18.66 19.76
C GLY A 432 -1.43 19.96 19.27
N GLY A 433 -1.28 21.00 20.10
CA GLY A 433 -1.26 22.38 19.62
C GLY A 433 -2.36 23.31 20.13
N GLY A 434 -2.52 23.42 21.44
CA GLY A 434 -3.18 24.59 22.01
C GLY A 434 -2.38 25.85 21.67
N VAL A 435 -2.89 26.66 20.75
CA VAL A 435 -2.56 28.08 20.64
C VAL A 435 -3.67 28.84 21.36
N GLY A 436 -3.27 29.51 22.45
CA GLY A 436 -4.16 30.36 23.23
C GLY A 436 -4.55 31.58 22.41
N GLU A 437 -5.84 31.87 22.41
CA GLU A 437 -6.38 33.14 21.93
C GLU A 437 -6.82 33.93 23.17
N GLU A 438 -6.03 34.96 23.49
CA GLU A 438 -6.35 35.95 24.52
C GLU A 438 -7.37 36.95 23.97
N ASP A 439 -8.52 36.97 24.64
CA ASP A 439 -9.41 38.07 24.97
C ASP A 439 -9.01 39.50 24.53
N ALA A 440 -9.90 40.18 23.79
CA ALA A 440 -10.17 41.61 23.98
C ALA A 440 -11.45 42.06 23.23
N GLY A 441 -12.45 42.55 24.00
CA GLY A 441 -13.15 43.77 23.61
C GLY A 441 -14.69 43.76 23.60
N GLN A 442 -15.27 43.94 24.79
CA GLN A 442 -16.66 44.37 25.02
C GLN A 442 -16.98 45.77 24.47
N VAL A 443 -18.23 45.98 24.01
CA VAL A 443 -19.10 47.17 24.24
C VAL A 443 -20.56 46.65 24.14
N ALA A 444 -21.36 46.50 25.21
CA ALA A 444 -22.24 47.50 25.87
C ALA A 444 -23.18 48.21 24.87
N ASP A 445 -24.49 48.41 25.00
CA ASP A 445 -25.61 48.15 25.92
C ASP A 445 -26.85 48.07 24.95
N ASP A 446 -28.10 47.70 25.25
CA ASP A 446 -28.97 48.14 26.33
C ASP A 446 -30.38 47.52 26.13
N ALA A 447 -31.16 47.56 27.21
CA ALA A 447 -32.61 47.74 27.26
C ALA A 447 -33.61 46.54 27.29
N VAL A 448 -34.12 46.34 28.52
CA VAL A 448 -35.55 46.42 28.92
C VAL A 448 -36.41 45.14 28.93
N ALA A 449 -36.67 44.68 30.17
CA ALA A 449 -37.75 43.80 30.66
C ALA A 449 -39.13 44.56 30.67
N PRO A 450 -40.30 44.03 31.12
CA PRO A 450 -40.57 42.97 32.11
C PRO A 450 -41.68 41.97 31.63
N GLU A 451 -42.02 40.86 32.31
CA GLU A 451 -42.84 40.80 33.52
C GLU A 451 -42.81 39.40 34.20
N THR A 452 -42.90 39.49 35.53
CA THR A 452 -43.36 38.55 36.58
C THR A 452 -44.16 37.31 36.16
N ASP A 453 -43.89 36.16 36.82
CA ASP A 453 -44.81 35.69 37.88
C ASP A 453 -44.21 34.62 38.80
N ALA A 454 -44.70 34.63 40.04
CA ALA A 454 -44.29 33.79 41.17
C ALA A 454 -45.10 32.48 41.24
N GLY A 455 -44.47 31.42 41.75
CA GLY A 455 -45.14 30.13 41.96
C GLY A 455 -44.40 29.19 42.90
N SER A 456 -44.50 29.48 44.20
CA SER A 456 -44.11 28.62 45.32
C SER A 456 -44.98 27.37 45.42
N VAL A 457 -44.39 26.16 45.47
CA VAL A 457 -44.99 25.00 46.16
C VAL A 457 -43.91 24.15 46.82
N THR A 458 -44.14 23.91 48.11
CA THR A 458 -43.43 23.10 49.08
C THR A 458 -43.53 21.59 48.84
N GLY A 459 -42.53 20.83 49.29
CA GLY A 459 -42.78 19.53 49.94
C GLY A 459 -41.78 18.42 49.63
N GLY A 460 -41.33 17.72 50.68
CA GLY A 460 -40.88 16.33 50.55
C GLY A 460 -39.60 15.98 51.28
N ALA A 461 -39.70 15.83 52.61
CA ALA A 461 -38.69 15.17 53.43
C ALA A 461 -38.66 13.65 53.15
N GLY A 462 -37.47 13.06 53.10
CA GLY A 462 -37.26 11.61 53.06
C GLY A 462 -35.83 11.27 53.48
N GLY A 463 -35.64 10.99 54.76
CA GLY A 463 -34.37 10.55 55.32
C GLY A 463 -34.13 9.05 55.13
N SER A 464 -32.86 8.65 55.09
CA SER A 464 -32.41 7.32 55.51
C SER A 464 -30.90 7.33 55.81
N PRO A 465 -30.42 6.40 56.64
CA PRO A 465 -29.37 6.66 57.63
C PRO A 465 -27.98 6.15 57.23
N SER A 466 -26.97 6.77 57.85
CA SER A 466 -25.60 6.29 58.02
C SER A 466 -25.54 4.98 58.81
N VAL A 467 -24.58 4.06 58.57
CA VAL A 467 -23.33 3.78 59.36
C VAL A 467 -22.44 2.75 58.57
N PRO A 468 -21.25 2.24 59.02
CA PRO A 468 -19.94 2.48 58.40
C PRO A 468 -19.19 1.19 57.95
N ASP A 469 -17.95 1.34 57.47
CA ASP A 469 -16.77 0.43 57.58
C ASP A 469 -15.91 0.52 56.29
N ALA A 470 -14.67 1.04 56.33
CA ALA A 470 -13.41 0.43 56.78
C ALA A 470 -12.65 -0.33 55.67
N ALA A 471 -11.59 0.31 55.18
CA ALA A 471 -10.31 -0.15 54.60
C ALA A 471 -10.18 -1.54 53.92
N SER A 472 -9.64 -1.55 52.68
CA SER A 472 -8.42 -2.30 52.27
C SER A 472 -8.39 -2.54 50.74
N GLY A 473 -7.23 -2.36 50.09
CA GLY A 473 -6.90 -3.10 48.85
C GLY A 473 -6.37 -2.32 47.63
N SER A 474 -5.05 -2.07 47.61
CA SER A 474 -4.15 -2.00 46.45
C SER A 474 -4.65 -1.40 45.11
N GLY A 475 -4.32 -0.13 44.89
CA GLY A 475 -4.26 0.45 43.54
C GLY A 475 -3.00 -0.03 42.81
N GLY A 476 -3.16 -0.94 41.85
CA GLY A 476 -2.12 -1.29 40.89
C GLY A 476 -2.05 -0.20 39.82
N THR A 477 -1.14 0.76 39.98
CA THR A 477 -0.75 1.62 38.87
C THR A 477 -0.04 0.74 37.84
N SER A 478 -0.68 0.57 36.68
CA SER A 478 -0.11 -0.09 35.50
C SER A 478 1.22 0.58 35.17
N ALA A 479 2.33 -0.07 35.53
CA ALA A 479 3.66 0.44 35.24
C ALA A 479 3.88 0.36 33.74
N LYS A 480 4.11 1.53 33.12
CA LYS A 480 4.48 1.64 31.70
C LYS A 480 5.68 0.71 31.44
N PRO A 481 5.64 -0.13 30.40
CA PRO A 481 6.76 -1.00 30.09
C PRO A 481 8.03 -0.15 29.83
N PRO A 482 9.20 -0.61 30.29
CA PRO A 482 10.45 0.14 30.17
C PRO A 482 10.83 0.32 28.70
N THR A 483 11.24 1.54 28.35
CA THR A 483 11.67 1.97 27.01
C THR A 483 13.04 1.38 26.63
N CYS A 484 13.90 1.11 27.62
CA CYS A 484 15.23 0.54 27.42
C CYS A 484 15.68 -0.29 28.62
N THR A 485 16.67 -1.18 28.43
CA THR A 485 17.27 -1.95 29.53
C THR A 485 18.20 -1.05 30.35
N PRO A 486 17.99 -0.89 31.66
CA PRO A 486 18.89 -0.13 32.54
C PRO A 486 20.38 -0.39 32.29
N GLY A 487 21.14 0.66 31.99
CA GLY A 487 22.57 0.57 31.70
C GLY A 487 22.94 0.19 30.26
N ALA A 488 21.98 -0.14 29.39
CA ALA A 488 22.26 -0.40 27.98
C ALA A 488 22.80 0.86 27.28
N THR A 489 23.82 0.68 26.44
CA THR A 489 24.40 1.75 25.64
C THR A 489 23.84 1.73 24.22
N LYS A 490 23.49 2.91 23.66
CA LYS A 490 23.12 3.06 22.25
C LYS A 490 23.95 4.18 21.62
N ALA A 491 24.32 4.01 20.35
CA ALA A 491 24.99 5.03 19.55
C ALA A 491 24.07 6.23 19.33
N CYS A 492 24.64 7.44 19.29
CA CYS A 492 23.93 8.69 19.05
C CYS A 492 24.75 9.62 18.15
N ALA A 493 24.08 10.50 17.42
CA ALA A 493 24.77 11.49 16.60
C ALA A 493 25.19 12.71 17.43
N CYS A 494 26.47 13.08 17.36
CA CYS A 494 26.97 14.31 17.95
C CYS A 494 26.59 15.49 17.05
N VAL A 495 25.57 16.24 17.46
CA VAL A 495 25.05 17.39 16.71
C VAL A 495 26.17 18.40 16.46
N GLY A 496 26.42 18.72 15.18
CA GLY A 496 27.40 19.74 14.75
C GLY A 496 28.80 19.24 14.39
N GLN A 497 29.11 17.94 14.54
CA GLN A 497 30.48 17.43 14.32
C GLN A 497 30.57 16.17 13.45
N GLY A 498 29.45 15.55 13.06
CA GLY A 498 29.47 14.33 12.23
C GLY A 498 30.08 13.10 12.92
N LEU A 499 30.30 13.14 14.23
CA LEU A 499 30.84 12.04 15.03
C LEU A 499 29.71 11.22 15.66
N VAL A 500 30.01 9.94 15.95
CA VAL A 500 29.14 9.03 16.68
C VAL A 500 29.54 9.01 18.15
N GLY A 501 28.63 9.41 19.04
CA GLY A 501 28.75 9.31 20.48
C GLY A 501 27.99 8.12 21.06
N SER A 502 27.91 8.04 22.40
CA SER A 502 27.13 7.01 23.11
C SER A 502 26.21 7.60 24.17
N GLN A 503 25.02 7.01 24.33
CA GLN A 503 24.08 7.29 25.42
C GLN A 503 23.88 6.04 26.26
N VAL A 504 23.65 6.20 27.56
CA VAL A 504 23.38 5.10 28.50
C VAL A 504 21.93 5.20 28.96
N CYS A 505 21.20 4.08 28.92
CA CYS A 505 19.85 3.98 29.45
C CYS A 505 19.86 4.21 30.97
N ALA A 506 19.00 5.10 31.45
CA ALA A 506 18.82 5.39 32.86
C ALA A 506 18.42 4.13 33.64
N MET A 507 18.76 4.10 34.93
CA MET A 507 18.53 2.92 35.76
C MET A 507 17.05 2.56 35.95
N ASP A 508 16.14 3.50 35.68
CA ASP A 508 14.69 3.30 35.69
C ASP A 508 14.16 2.63 34.39
N GLY A 509 14.99 2.49 33.36
CA GLY A 509 14.63 1.89 32.08
C GLY A 509 13.70 2.77 31.23
N LEU A 510 13.48 4.03 31.60
CA LEU A 510 12.48 4.88 30.95
C LEU A 510 13.05 5.77 29.85
N SER A 511 14.35 6.09 29.88
CA SER A 511 14.99 6.99 28.92
C SER A 511 16.50 6.75 28.77
N TYR A 512 17.08 7.20 27.65
CA TYR A 512 18.53 7.30 27.47
C TYR A 512 19.04 8.68 27.92
N GLY A 513 20.23 8.72 28.54
CA GLY A 513 20.92 9.96 28.89
C GLY A 513 21.43 10.76 27.68
N PRO A 514 22.02 11.95 27.90
CA PRO A 514 22.57 12.77 26.83
C PRO A 514 23.72 12.08 26.08
N CYS A 515 23.90 12.43 24.80
CA CYS A 515 24.95 11.88 23.94
C CYS A 515 26.34 12.30 24.43
N VAL A 516 27.17 11.35 24.83
CA VAL A 516 28.58 11.59 25.20
C VAL A 516 29.44 11.42 23.95
N CYS A 517 30.08 12.51 23.54
CA CYS A 517 30.91 12.59 22.33
C CYS A 517 32.40 12.55 22.70
N PRO A 518 33.26 11.85 21.94
CA PRO A 518 34.70 11.87 22.16
C PRO A 518 35.28 13.26 21.81
N ASP A 519 36.12 13.80 22.69
CA ASP A 519 36.82 15.07 22.46
C ASP A 519 37.88 14.93 21.34
N PRO A 520 37.90 15.82 20.34
CA PRO A 520 38.77 15.69 19.17
C PRO A 520 40.26 16.03 19.39
N TRP A 521 40.75 16.21 20.62
CA TRP A 521 42.04 16.91 20.88
C TRP A 521 43.10 16.17 21.71
N ASN A 522 43.05 14.84 21.83
CA ASN A 522 44.08 14.08 22.58
C ASN A 522 44.83 13.03 21.74
N GLY A 523 45.24 13.40 20.51
CA GLY A 523 46.17 12.62 19.69
C GLY A 523 47.59 13.18 19.77
N GLU A 524 48.40 12.61 20.66
CA GLU A 524 49.82 12.91 20.87
C GLU A 524 50.65 12.51 19.62
N LEU A 525 51.23 13.50 18.95
CA LEU A 525 52.09 13.36 17.78
C LEU A 525 53.51 12.96 18.21
N ASP A 526 53.82 11.66 18.12
CA ASP A 526 55.19 11.16 18.24
C ASP A 526 56.01 11.56 16.99
N SER A 527 57.02 12.40 17.21
CA SER A 527 57.84 13.05 16.18
C SER A 527 59.19 12.36 16.09
N GLY A 528 59.41 11.57 15.03
CA GLY A 528 60.70 10.94 14.73
C GLY A 528 61.25 11.33 13.37
N ASN A 529 62.24 12.25 13.38
CA ASN A 529 63.39 12.45 12.46
C ASN A 529 63.30 11.90 11.01
N GLY A 530 63.60 12.65 9.95
CA GLY A 530 64.63 13.68 9.81
C GLY A 530 65.76 13.18 8.90
N GLY A 531 65.84 13.67 7.65
CA GLY A 531 66.94 13.37 6.72
C GLY A 531 66.74 13.95 5.31
N SER A 532 67.28 15.15 5.10
CA SER A 532 67.45 15.86 3.82
C SER A 532 68.97 16.00 3.56
N PRO A 533 69.48 16.60 2.46
CA PRO A 533 69.26 16.39 1.02
C PRO A 533 70.61 16.19 0.27
N SER A 534 70.61 15.92 -1.04
CA SER A 534 71.73 16.34 -1.91
C SER A 534 71.35 16.45 -3.40
N ASP A 535 72.02 17.42 -4.00
CA ASP A 535 71.85 18.10 -5.28
C ASP A 535 72.21 17.32 -6.56
N ALA A 536 71.56 17.77 -7.64
CA ALA A 536 72.03 18.03 -9.02
C ALA A 536 72.83 16.98 -9.84
N GLY A 537 72.40 16.76 -11.10
CA GLY A 537 73.31 16.32 -12.17
C GLY A 537 72.68 15.79 -13.47
N HIS A 538 72.62 16.64 -14.50
CA HIS A 538 72.69 16.43 -15.97
C HIS A 538 72.52 15.05 -16.66
N GLN A 539 71.56 15.01 -17.59
CA GLN A 539 71.72 14.90 -19.07
C GLN A 539 72.55 13.77 -19.75
N PHE A 540 71.91 13.16 -20.77
CA PHE A 540 72.38 12.41 -21.97
C PHE A 540 72.36 10.86 -21.99
N ASP A 541 71.47 10.37 -22.89
CA ASP A 541 71.60 9.36 -23.96
C ASP A 541 72.16 7.93 -23.76
N ALA A 542 71.43 7.04 -24.44
CA ALA A 542 71.83 5.80 -25.13
C ALA A 542 72.05 4.50 -24.33
N GLY A 543 71.05 3.61 -24.46
CA GLY A 543 71.21 2.24 -24.97
C GLY A 543 72.03 1.22 -24.18
N SER A 544 71.39 0.17 -23.68
CA SER A 544 71.50 -1.21 -24.22
C SER A 544 71.00 -2.24 -23.21
N SER A 545 70.14 -3.15 -23.70
CA SER A 545 69.99 -4.57 -23.34
C SER A 545 70.38 -5.05 -21.94
N GLY A 546 69.40 -5.52 -21.16
CA GLY A 546 69.64 -6.37 -20.00
C GLY A 546 68.33 -6.92 -19.43
N ALA A 547 68.26 -8.25 -19.33
CA ALA A 547 67.07 -9.03 -19.04
C ALA A 547 66.58 -8.95 -17.58
N GLY A 548 65.30 -9.27 -17.38
CA GLY A 548 64.80 -9.96 -16.19
C GLY A 548 64.29 -9.06 -15.06
N GLY A 549 62.97 -8.91 -14.98
CA GLY A 549 62.30 -8.32 -13.82
C GLY A 549 60.80 -8.24 -14.04
N SER A 550 60.09 -9.33 -13.78
CA SER A 550 58.63 -9.37 -13.71
C SER A 550 58.17 -8.49 -12.54
N GLY A 551 58.02 -7.19 -12.78
CA GLY A 551 57.32 -6.29 -11.88
C GLY A 551 55.83 -6.59 -11.98
N GLY A 552 55.28 -7.21 -10.93
CA GLY A 552 53.85 -7.35 -10.79
C GLY A 552 53.21 -5.98 -10.79
N THR A 553 52.49 -5.66 -11.87
CA THR A 553 51.54 -4.55 -11.88
C THR A 553 50.54 -4.85 -10.76
N SER A 554 50.51 -4.02 -9.72
CA SER A 554 49.40 -4.07 -8.78
C SER A 554 48.14 -3.83 -9.60
N ASN A 555 47.34 -4.88 -9.81
CA ASN A 555 45.99 -4.77 -10.31
C ASN A 555 45.17 -4.08 -9.21
N VAL A 556 45.38 -2.77 -9.04
CA VAL A 556 44.41 -1.92 -8.38
C VAL A 556 43.32 -1.78 -9.44
N PRO A 557 42.12 -2.32 -9.21
CA PRO A 557 41.02 -2.13 -10.12
C PRO A 557 40.80 -0.61 -10.31
N PRO A 558 40.42 -0.17 -11.51
CA PRO A 558 40.14 1.25 -11.74
C PRO A 558 39.05 1.73 -10.76
N PRO A 559 39.16 2.96 -10.21
CA PRO A 559 38.12 3.53 -9.37
C PRO A 559 36.80 3.62 -10.15
N ASP A 560 35.70 3.69 -9.39
CA ASP A 560 34.36 3.84 -9.92
C ASP A 560 34.18 5.15 -10.71
N ALA A 561 33.03 5.31 -11.38
CA ALA A 561 32.78 6.38 -12.35
C ALA A 561 32.69 7.79 -11.71
N GLY A 562 33.80 8.33 -11.22
CA GLY A 562 33.94 9.67 -10.69
C GLY A 562 35.39 10.00 -10.35
N SER A 563 35.67 11.26 -10.04
CA SER A 563 36.98 11.65 -9.53
C SER A 563 36.80 12.52 -8.29
N PRO A 564 37.47 12.22 -7.17
CA PRO A 564 37.41 13.08 -5.99
C PRO A 564 37.96 14.49 -6.28
N GLN A 565 38.70 14.67 -7.38
CA GLN A 565 39.21 15.97 -7.84
C GLN A 565 38.23 16.73 -8.75
N SER A 566 37.01 16.22 -8.94
CA SER A 566 35.98 16.86 -9.77
C SER A 566 35.58 18.22 -9.22
N THR A 567 35.32 19.18 -10.12
CA THR A 567 34.73 20.47 -9.75
C THR A 567 33.26 20.36 -9.41
N SER A 568 32.63 19.24 -9.77
CA SER A 568 31.27 18.87 -9.38
C SER A 568 31.23 18.33 -7.95
N LEU A 569 30.05 18.27 -7.36
CA LEU A 569 29.85 17.59 -6.08
C LEU A 569 30.04 16.08 -6.32
N HIS A 570 31.02 15.48 -5.67
CA HIS A 570 31.36 14.06 -5.79
C HIS A 570 30.82 13.30 -4.58
N VAL A 571 30.16 12.17 -4.82
CA VAL A 571 29.69 11.28 -3.75
C VAL A 571 30.50 10.00 -3.77
N ALA A 572 30.95 9.60 -2.58
CA ALA A 572 31.55 8.30 -2.30
C ALA A 572 30.67 7.59 -1.27
N TYR A 573 30.15 6.42 -1.64
CA TYR A 573 29.27 5.62 -0.80
C TYR A 573 29.89 4.24 -0.57
N VAL A 574 30.30 3.99 0.67
CA VAL A 574 30.77 2.67 1.09
C VAL A 574 29.55 1.81 1.38
N SER A 575 29.22 0.94 0.44
CA SER A 575 27.97 0.18 0.43
C SER A 575 28.15 -1.21 1.04
N PRO A 576 27.26 -1.68 1.93
CA PRO A 576 27.20 -3.10 2.30
C PRO A 576 26.54 -3.96 1.22
N VAL A 577 26.06 -3.37 0.13
CA VAL A 577 25.34 -4.04 -0.96
C VAL A 577 25.97 -3.72 -2.31
N SER A 578 26.24 -4.74 -3.12
CA SER A 578 26.81 -4.57 -4.46
C SER A 578 25.74 -4.12 -5.47
N GLY A 579 26.15 -3.35 -6.48
CA GLY A 579 25.30 -2.88 -7.58
C GLY A 579 25.10 -1.36 -7.63
N SER A 580 24.46 -0.88 -8.70
CA SER A 580 24.32 0.55 -8.97
C SER A 580 23.40 1.27 -7.98
N LEU A 581 23.80 2.47 -7.54
CA LEU A 581 22.94 3.37 -6.77
C LEU A 581 22.17 4.29 -7.69
N ARG A 582 20.94 4.63 -7.32
CA ARG A 582 20.23 5.75 -7.91
C ARG A 582 20.12 6.87 -6.89
N ILE A 583 20.50 8.09 -7.28
CA ILE A 583 20.37 9.27 -6.44
C ILE A 583 19.32 10.17 -7.06
N GLU A 584 18.29 10.46 -6.28
CA GLU A 584 17.25 11.42 -6.64
C GLU A 584 17.30 12.61 -5.70
N GLY A 585 16.81 13.76 -6.14
CA GLY A 585 16.77 14.93 -5.29
C GLY A 585 16.17 16.15 -5.94
N TRP A 586 16.03 17.21 -5.16
CA TRP A 586 15.58 18.52 -5.59
C TRP A 586 16.63 19.58 -5.23
N THR A 587 16.66 20.66 -5.99
CA THR A 587 17.68 21.71 -5.83
C THR A 587 17.03 23.09 -5.80
N LYS A 588 17.47 23.96 -4.88
CA LYS A 588 17.11 25.39 -4.88
C LYS A 588 18.27 26.22 -5.42
N LEU A 589 18.04 26.98 -6.48
CA LEU A 589 19.02 27.89 -7.06
C LEU A 589 19.08 29.22 -6.29
N GLN A 590 20.16 29.99 -6.50
CA GLN A 590 20.35 31.30 -5.87
C GLN A 590 19.26 32.33 -6.17
N ASP A 591 18.62 32.24 -7.34
CA ASP A 591 17.49 33.09 -7.74
C ASP A 591 16.16 32.68 -7.07
N GLY A 592 16.17 31.62 -6.26
CA GLY A 592 15.00 31.07 -5.58
C GLY A 592 14.24 30.02 -6.38
N THR A 593 14.62 29.75 -7.63
CA THR A 593 14.03 28.69 -8.46
C THR A 593 14.26 27.32 -7.84
N ASN A 594 13.21 26.50 -7.75
CA ASN A 594 13.31 25.10 -7.35
C ASN A 594 13.32 24.20 -8.60
N ILE A 595 14.33 23.35 -8.71
CA ILE A 595 14.31 22.19 -9.60
C ILE A 595 13.63 21.07 -8.83
N SER A 596 12.49 20.60 -9.34
CA SER A 596 11.68 19.55 -8.72
C SER A 596 12.47 18.26 -8.50
N TRP A 597 11.92 17.37 -7.67
CA TRP A 597 12.49 16.05 -7.44
C TRP A 597 12.68 15.30 -8.77
N HIS A 598 13.89 14.83 -9.04
CA HIS A 598 14.24 14.09 -10.26
C HIS A 598 15.41 13.14 -9.99
N ILE A 599 15.68 12.23 -10.93
CA ILE A 599 16.90 11.41 -10.91
C ILE A 599 18.09 12.33 -11.21
N VAL A 600 18.94 12.53 -10.21
CA VAL A 600 20.15 13.36 -10.28
C VAL A 600 21.25 12.59 -11.01
N THR A 601 21.46 11.32 -10.62
CA THR A 601 22.42 10.44 -11.27
C THR A 601 22.16 8.96 -10.94
N GLU A 602 22.72 8.07 -11.75
CA GLU A 602 22.84 6.64 -11.47
C GLU A 602 24.33 6.28 -11.42
N CYS A 603 24.78 5.81 -10.27
CA CYS A 603 26.18 5.52 -9.99
C CYS A 603 26.41 4.03 -10.21
N ALA A 604 27.01 3.69 -11.34
CA ALA A 604 27.33 2.32 -11.68
C ALA A 604 28.51 1.80 -10.85
N ASP A 605 28.33 0.64 -10.23
CA ASP A 605 29.37 -0.14 -9.56
C ASP A 605 30.24 -0.84 -10.62
N VAL A 606 31.29 -0.16 -11.09
CA VAL A 606 32.17 -0.74 -12.12
C VAL A 606 33.23 -1.64 -11.49
N ASN A 607 33.43 -1.54 -10.17
CA ASN A 607 34.28 -2.43 -9.40
C ASN A 607 33.57 -3.02 -8.16
N PRO A 608 32.72 -4.05 -8.33
CA PRO A 608 31.93 -4.63 -7.23
C PRO A 608 32.73 -5.31 -6.11
N SER A 609 34.06 -5.29 -6.19
CA SER A 609 34.96 -5.92 -5.22
C SER A 609 35.48 -4.98 -4.13
N ASP A 610 35.36 -3.66 -4.29
CA ASP A 610 35.89 -2.69 -3.31
C ASP A 610 34.83 -2.15 -2.33
N ASN A 611 33.55 -2.49 -2.54
CA ASN A 611 32.40 -1.99 -1.76
C ASN A 611 32.30 -0.45 -1.75
N LEU A 612 32.89 0.23 -2.73
CA LEU A 612 32.97 1.67 -2.81
C LEU A 612 32.33 2.14 -4.12
N LEU A 613 31.26 2.92 -3.99
CA LEU A 613 30.52 3.47 -5.12
C LEU A 613 30.81 4.96 -5.24
N GLU A 614 31.38 5.37 -6.38
CA GLU A 614 31.79 6.77 -6.60
C GLU A 614 31.15 7.35 -7.87
N CYS A 615 30.61 8.56 -7.77
CA CYS A 615 30.03 9.27 -8.91
C CYS A 615 29.97 10.79 -8.68
N ASP A 616 29.95 11.53 -9.78
CA ASP A 616 29.74 12.98 -9.76
C ASP A 616 28.24 13.29 -9.83
N LEU A 617 27.79 14.19 -8.95
CA LEU A 617 26.43 14.71 -8.91
C LEU A 617 26.35 15.98 -9.76
N PRO A 618 25.54 16.01 -10.82
CA PRO A 618 25.39 17.18 -11.70
C PRO A 618 24.52 18.28 -11.06
N VAL A 619 24.80 18.66 -9.82
CA VAL A 619 24.09 19.74 -9.12
C VAL A 619 24.46 21.08 -9.78
N PRO A 620 23.49 21.89 -10.24
CA PRO A 620 23.78 23.15 -10.91
C PRO A 620 24.64 24.09 -10.07
N SER A 621 25.61 24.74 -10.72
CA SER A 621 26.41 25.78 -10.07
C SER A 621 25.53 26.91 -9.54
N GLY A 622 25.82 27.42 -8.35
CA GLY A 622 25.03 28.47 -7.69
C GLY A 622 23.79 27.94 -6.95
N SER A 623 23.69 26.64 -6.73
CA SER A 623 22.67 26.06 -5.86
C SER A 623 22.86 26.52 -4.41
N GLN A 624 21.78 26.91 -3.73
CA GLN A 624 21.79 27.21 -2.30
C GLN A 624 21.49 25.97 -1.46
N ARG A 625 20.66 25.07 -1.98
CA ARG A 625 20.20 23.88 -1.25
C ARG A 625 20.10 22.71 -2.20
N PHE A 626 20.58 21.55 -1.78
CA PHE A 626 20.40 20.28 -2.48
C PHE A 626 19.95 19.24 -1.46
N GLU A 627 18.78 18.67 -1.67
CA GLU A 627 18.24 17.61 -0.83
C GLU A 627 18.06 16.36 -1.69
N PHE A 628 18.53 15.22 -1.19
CA PHE A 628 18.66 14.01 -1.98
C PHE A 628 18.34 12.74 -1.19
N GLN A 629 17.93 11.71 -1.92
CA GLN A 629 17.73 10.35 -1.43
C GLN A 629 18.60 9.40 -2.24
N VAL A 630 19.20 8.42 -1.57
CA VAL A 630 19.94 7.33 -2.23
C VAL A 630 19.10 6.07 -2.18
N TYR A 631 18.85 5.50 -3.35
CA TYR A 631 18.13 4.25 -3.58
C TYR A 631 19.15 3.14 -3.78
N LEU A 632 19.04 2.10 -2.96
CA LEU A 632 19.96 0.97 -2.93
C LEU A 632 19.49 -0.14 -3.88
N PRO A 633 20.41 -0.96 -4.46
CA PRO A 633 20.08 -2.04 -5.40
C PRO A 633 19.05 -3.06 -4.89
N ASN A 634 18.95 -3.22 -3.57
CA ASN A 634 18.03 -4.16 -2.92
C ASN A 634 16.62 -3.57 -2.67
N GLY A 635 16.31 -2.41 -3.25
CA GLY A 635 15.03 -1.72 -3.07
C GLY A 635 14.89 -0.95 -1.76
N LYS A 636 15.97 -0.84 -0.96
CA LYS A 636 16.00 -0.05 0.27
C LYS A 636 16.49 1.38 0.03
N TYR A 637 16.40 2.20 1.07
CA TYR A 637 16.81 3.58 1.07
C TYR A 637 17.99 3.79 2.02
N TRP A 638 18.93 4.64 1.63
CA TRP A 638 19.91 5.16 2.57
C TRP A 638 19.23 6.06 3.59
N GLY A 639 19.46 5.81 4.88
CA GLY A 639 18.73 6.49 5.95
C GLY A 639 17.34 5.93 6.22
N ASP A 640 17.07 4.66 5.90
CA ASP A 640 15.88 3.91 6.36
C ASP A 640 15.93 3.67 7.89
N HIS A 641 14.82 3.96 8.58
CA HIS A 641 14.64 3.77 10.02
C HIS A 641 13.64 2.66 10.37
N ALA A 642 13.04 1.99 9.38
CA ALA A 642 12.12 0.89 9.61
C ALA A 642 12.82 -0.30 10.28
N CYS A 643 12.26 -0.78 11.38
CA CYS A 643 12.83 -1.87 12.20
C CYS A 643 12.76 -3.25 11.55
N ASP A 644 12.11 -3.36 10.39
CA ASP A 644 11.58 -4.64 9.93
C ASP A 644 12.61 -5.41 9.07
N SER A 645 13.67 -4.74 8.60
CA SER A 645 14.85 -5.39 8.00
C SER A 645 16.08 -4.49 7.75
N GLY A 646 16.10 -3.22 8.18
CA GLY A 646 17.13 -2.23 7.81
C GLY A 646 18.18 -1.85 8.88
N GLY A 647 18.03 -2.34 10.12
CA GLY A 647 18.86 -1.90 11.25
C GLY A 647 18.29 -0.62 11.87
N CYS A 648 18.09 -0.64 13.19
CA CYS A 648 17.36 0.40 13.92
C CYS A 648 18.03 1.79 13.85
N GLY A 649 17.65 2.61 12.86
CA GLY A 649 18.07 4.01 12.73
C GLY A 649 19.58 4.19 12.55
N GLN A 650 20.22 3.27 11.83
CA GLN A 650 21.59 3.44 11.34
C GLN A 650 21.54 3.38 9.82
N PRO A 651 22.11 4.36 9.10
CA PRO A 651 22.17 4.30 7.65
C PRO A 651 22.91 3.02 7.23
N LEU A 652 22.35 2.31 6.25
CA LEU A 652 23.09 1.26 5.55
C LEU A 652 24.23 1.95 4.80
N GLY A 653 25.48 1.64 5.14
CA GLY A 653 26.66 2.23 4.50
C GLY A 653 27.04 3.65 4.96
N GLN A 654 28.18 4.12 4.48
CA GLN A 654 28.73 5.45 4.81
C GLN A 654 28.77 6.31 3.55
N LEU A 655 28.13 7.48 3.59
CA LEU A 655 28.12 8.45 2.51
C LEU A 655 29.03 9.63 2.82
N THR A 656 29.93 9.93 1.90
CA THR A 656 30.83 11.09 1.94
C THR A 656 30.58 11.95 0.71
N LEU A 657 30.48 13.27 0.91
CA LEU A 657 30.44 14.23 -0.18
C LEU A 657 31.75 15.01 -0.22
N THR A 658 32.30 15.22 -1.41
CA THR A 658 33.50 16.04 -1.62
C THR A 658 33.31 16.96 -2.82
N LYS A 659 34.05 18.07 -2.89
CA LYS A 659 34.13 18.95 -4.06
C LYS A 659 35.56 19.44 -4.21
N GLY A 660 36.20 19.16 -5.35
CA GLY A 660 37.62 19.44 -5.54
C GLY A 660 38.50 18.83 -4.44
N GLY A 661 38.16 17.61 -3.99
CA GLY A 661 38.85 16.88 -2.92
C GLY A 661 38.56 17.35 -1.50
N SER A 662 37.79 18.43 -1.33
CA SER A 662 37.44 18.96 -0.01
C SER A 662 36.12 18.38 0.49
N PRO A 663 36.01 17.90 1.75
CA PRO A 663 34.75 17.41 2.31
C PRO A 663 33.63 18.46 2.28
N VAL A 664 32.42 18.02 1.95
CA VAL A 664 31.20 18.84 1.95
C VAL A 664 30.28 18.37 3.07
N SER A 665 29.95 19.27 3.99
CA SER A 665 29.03 19.00 5.09
C SER A 665 27.61 18.80 4.59
N TRP A 666 26.91 17.85 5.20
CA TRP A 666 25.49 17.57 4.95
C TRP A 666 24.80 17.15 6.25
N THR A 667 23.48 17.18 6.29
CA THR A 667 22.65 16.78 7.44
C THR A 667 21.49 15.89 7.02
N PHE A 668 20.97 15.06 7.92
CA PHE A 668 19.70 14.36 7.68
C PHE A 668 18.50 15.30 7.83
N THR A 669 17.53 15.19 6.93
CA THR A 669 16.22 15.84 7.05
C THR A 669 15.11 14.80 6.93
N PRO A 670 14.08 14.82 7.79
CA PRO A 670 12.95 13.90 7.68
C PRO A 670 12.29 13.99 6.31
N ASN A 671 11.86 12.85 5.76
CA ASN A 671 11.00 12.86 4.60
C ASN A 671 9.57 13.30 5.01
N ASN A 672 9.09 14.41 4.45
CA ASN A 672 7.78 14.96 4.75
C ASN A 672 6.61 14.09 4.24
N ALA A 673 6.86 13.11 3.36
CA ALA A 673 5.84 12.22 2.79
C ALA A 673 5.43 11.04 3.71
N GLY A 674 5.83 11.05 4.99
CA GLY A 674 5.50 9.97 5.94
C GLY A 674 6.25 8.65 5.70
N ALA A 675 7.20 8.63 4.76
CA ALA A 675 8.04 7.46 4.51
C ALA A 675 9.08 7.28 5.63
N PRO A 676 9.43 6.03 6.02
CA PRO A 676 10.26 5.75 7.19
C PRO A 676 11.77 5.97 6.93
N TYR A 677 12.15 7.00 6.16
CA TYR A 677 13.56 7.30 5.84
C TYR A 677 13.89 8.79 5.86
N TYR A 678 15.18 9.12 5.99
CA TYR A 678 15.71 10.49 5.96
C TYR A 678 16.41 10.79 4.64
N ASN A 679 16.21 12.01 4.13
CA ASN A 679 16.96 12.56 3.01
C ASN A 679 18.28 13.16 3.51
N GLY A 680 19.30 13.20 2.66
CA GLY A 680 20.49 14.02 2.85
C GLY A 680 20.25 15.45 2.40
N LEU A 681 20.78 16.43 3.15
CA LEU A 681 20.64 17.86 2.86
C LEU A 681 22.01 18.54 2.86
N VAL A 682 22.36 19.16 1.74
CA VAL A 682 23.52 20.06 1.59
C VAL A 682 23.03 21.50 1.54
N SER A 683 23.44 22.32 2.51
CA SER A 683 23.06 23.74 2.58
C SER A 683 24.07 24.54 3.41
N PRO A 684 24.80 25.51 2.82
CA PRO A 684 24.82 25.84 1.39
C PRO A 684 25.51 24.77 0.56
N VAL A 685 25.15 24.64 -0.72
CA VAL A 685 25.93 23.83 -1.67
C VAL A 685 27.22 24.62 -2.00
N PRO A 686 28.41 24.03 -1.78
CA PRO A 686 29.70 24.72 -1.98
C PRO A 686 30.03 24.93 -3.45
#